data_AF-A0A932CXG6-F1
#
_entry.id   AF-A0A932CXG6-F1
#
_cell.length_a   1.000
_cell.length_b   1.000
_cell.length_c   1.000
_cell.angle_alpha   90.00
_cell.angle_beta   90.00
_cell.angle_gamma   90.00
#
_symmetry.space_group_name_H-M   'P 1'
#
loop_
_entity.id
_entity.type
_entity.pdbx_description
1 polymer ?
#
loop_
_entity_poly.entity_id
_entity_poly.type
_entity_poly.pdbx_seq_one_letter_code
_entity_poly.pdbx_strand_id
1 'polypeptide(L)'
;MGFRSFWVERARRAAERRRRVYGLVEPQALRRILDGPGRLPGFLTSLWLPLYVLVGSPRQLARLLWWTLTDRDTPARRRRIERLASELGKRLGPGCRILVDYLERRIYSRDVARVPRALEKTLHRTTPLLVVQPSSEKDVQAVLAFAALERLPVYPRGISSSPFGGAVPTTNGIAIDLSAMLEILEIDADRRLARVRPGARWADLASRLERVGLGPRTTPTSRFSTVGGWASTGGLGLGGFSGGHLSEAIAAARVALPTGEILSLAQGDDRLADFIGTEGQLGIFTELTLRVRELAKIDAPHLLYVDGVAEAFELVERLDRDGHGPMHVAYYDRERLAEEDLTLADRTGRDLRVFEDRDAILVVFDDAQAQARFLVSELGAGSRANGTAAHVLWSERYFPLKAQRLGPSLLASEVVMARRQVPRFVRRARRLARRFGTMLAIEVLVCRTTGADREPCVVMATFRCSSVHRWDYLLRLVLVQLLTRLAVRLGGSPYGFGIWNSPFLGRSAPRRRRMVRRKLEYDPLVILNPAKALGTRMRLGLSRVLFFGPVFRLGLFVLWALSPVLGSLARIIQPPRAPRWRVPDPAEEGGFRLVSETSVRCTFCGSCISTCPAYRLTRDELVTGRAKLRLAEAVIRGEELSAREAASPFQCLQCGLCEEVCQTRLPLRQTYAVIERWLADRHGYPKETVAAFVDLAQKHRARFMDAFGLLQPEWPGGEETK
;
A
#
# COMPACT_ATOMS: atom_id res chain seq x y z
N MET A 1 -59.21 14.48 6.15
CA MET A 1 -57.93 15.19 5.90
C MET A 1 -57.88 15.61 4.44
N GLY A 2 -57.78 16.91 4.13
CA GLY A 2 -57.62 17.36 2.74
C GLY A 2 -56.25 16.97 2.18
N PHE A 3 -56.15 16.65 0.88
CA PHE A 3 -54.92 16.25 0.18
C PHE A 3 -53.69 17.08 0.57
N ARG A 4 -53.86 18.40 0.72
CA ARG A 4 -52.80 19.34 1.12
C ARG A 4 -52.29 19.13 2.55
N SER A 5 -53.18 18.95 3.53
CA SER A 5 -52.80 18.68 4.94
C SER A 5 -52.00 17.39 5.10
N PHE A 6 -52.38 16.36 4.33
CA PHE A 6 -51.69 15.08 4.29
C PHE A 6 -50.23 15.22 3.80
N TRP A 7 -50.01 15.98 2.72
CA TRP A 7 -48.68 16.18 2.15
C TRP A 7 -47.79 17.11 2.98
N VAL A 8 -48.36 18.11 3.66
CA VAL A 8 -47.61 18.97 4.61
C VAL A 8 -47.06 18.13 5.77
N GLU A 9 -47.89 17.28 6.38
CA GLU A 9 -47.46 16.40 7.47
C GLU A 9 -46.40 15.39 7.00
N ARG A 10 -46.58 14.78 5.81
CA ARG A 10 -45.54 13.92 5.23
C ARG A 10 -44.26 14.68 4.90
N ALA A 11 -44.34 15.92 4.43
CA ALA A 11 -43.16 16.74 4.15
C ALA A 11 -42.42 17.12 5.43
N ARG A 12 -43.14 17.39 6.54
CA ARG A 12 -42.55 17.62 7.87
C ARG A 12 -41.78 16.38 8.34
N ARG A 13 -42.41 15.21 8.30
CA ARG A 13 -41.75 13.93 8.63
C ARG A 13 -40.57 13.62 7.71
N ALA A 14 -40.69 13.92 6.41
CA ALA A 14 -39.61 13.73 5.45
C ALA A 14 -38.42 14.68 5.72
N ALA A 15 -38.69 15.95 6.08
CA ALA A 15 -37.68 16.93 6.45
C ALA A 15 -36.96 16.52 7.73
N GLU A 16 -37.69 16.16 8.79
CA GLU A 16 -37.12 15.64 10.04
C GLU A 16 -36.29 14.37 9.80
N ARG A 17 -36.81 13.41 9.04
CA ARG A 17 -36.07 12.20 8.68
C ARG A 17 -34.79 12.55 7.92
N ARG A 18 -34.84 13.44 6.93
CA ARG A 18 -33.66 13.86 6.15
C ARG A 18 -32.65 14.60 7.02
N ARG A 19 -33.10 15.43 7.96
CA ARG A 19 -32.24 16.11 8.95
C ARG A 19 -31.60 15.11 9.91
N ARG A 20 -32.36 14.18 10.49
CA ARG A 20 -31.87 13.19 11.44
C ARG A 20 -30.95 12.14 10.82
N VAL A 21 -31.28 11.66 9.61
CA VAL A 21 -30.55 10.58 8.94
C VAL A 21 -29.32 11.13 8.21
N TYR A 22 -29.50 12.24 7.50
CA TYR A 22 -28.48 12.77 6.60
C TYR A 22 -27.87 14.09 7.08
N GLY A 23 -28.47 14.81 8.04
CA GLY A 23 -28.00 16.15 8.42
C GLY A 23 -28.39 17.21 7.39
N LEU A 24 -29.36 16.92 6.52
CA LEU A 24 -29.83 17.87 5.51
C LEU A 24 -30.82 18.85 6.12
N VAL A 25 -30.53 20.14 5.98
CA VAL A 25 -31.48 21.21 6.27
C VAL A 25 -32.42 21.37 5.09
N GLU A 26 -33.70 21.52 5.37
CA GLU A 26 -34.72 21.80 4.36
C GLU A 26 -34.53 23.19 3.73
N PRO A 27 -34.91 23.37 2.45
CA PRO A 27 -34.87 24.69 1.82
C PRO A 27 -35.71 25.71 2.61
N GLN A 28 -35.28 26.97 2.66
CA GLN A 28 -36.04 28.04 3.33
C GLN A 28 -37.49 28.12 2.84
N ALA A 29 -37.74 27.90 1.54
CA ALA A 29 -39.08 27.85 0.98
C ALA A 29 -39.95 26.73 1.59
N LEU A 30 -39.36 25.54 1.86
CA LEU A 30 -40.09 24.47 2.55
C LEU A 30 -40.32 24.82 4.00
N ARG A 31 -39.31 25.36 4.67
CA ARG A 31 -39.38 25.75 6.08
C ARG A 31 -40.51 26.75 6.32
N ARG A 32 -40.64 27.78 5.47
CA ARG A 32 -41.77 28.73 5.51
C ARG A 32 -43.15 28.08 5.35
N ILE A 33 -43.25 26.99 4.57
CA ILE A 33 -44.50 26.25 4.39
C ILE A 33 -44.80 25.34 5.58
N LEU A 34 -43.77 24.74 6.19
CA LEU A 34 -43.91 23.86 7.35
C LEU A 34 -44.18 24.63 8.66
N ASP A 35 -43.66 25.86 8.77
CA ASP A 35 -43.73 26.68 9.99
C ASP A 35 -44.75 27.84 9.88
N GLY A 36 -45.31 28.08 8.69
CA GLY A 36 -46.21 29.19 8.42
C GLY A 36 -47.63 29.02 9.00
N PRO A 37 -48.30 30.12 9.40
CA PRO A 37 -49.64 30.07 9.99
C PRO A 37 -50.68 29.79 8.90
N GLY A 38 -51.16 28.54 8.81
CA GLY A 38 -52.46 28.14 8.24
C GLY A 38 -52.83 28.50 6.79
N ARG A 39 -52.10 29.41 6.10
CA ARG A 39 -52.39 29.82 4.73
C ARG A 39 -51.92 28.75 3.77
N LEU A 40 -52.91 28.07 3.19
CA LEU A 40 -52.73 27.01 2.21
C LEU A 40 -51.90 27.55 1.02
N PRO A 41 -50.78 26.90 0.67
CA PRO A 41 -49.93 27.39 -0.40
C PRO A 41 -50.59 27.14 -1.78
N GLY A 42 -50.17 27.91 -2.79
CA GLY A 42 -50.74 27.87 -4.14
C GLY A 42 -50.63 26.50 -4.86
N PHE A 43 -51.28 26.38 -6.02
CA PHE A 43 -51.35 25.11 -6.79
C PHE A 43 -49.96 24.52 -7.10
N LEU A 44 -49.02 25.35 -7.56
CA LEU A 44 -47.63 24.93 -7.85
C LEU A 44 -46.88 24.40 -6.61
N THR A 45 -47.14 24.99 -5.44
CA THR A 45 -46.53 24.56 -4.18
C THR A 45 -47.13 23.24 -3.68
N SER A 46 -48.38 22.96 -4.04
CA SER A 46 -49.06 21.68 -3.74
C SER A 46 -48.47 20.50 -4.52
N LEU A 47 -47.94 20.73 -5.73
CA LEU A 47 -47.20 19.73 -6.51
C LEU A 47 -45.78 19.50 -5.96
N TRP A 48 -45.19 20.51 -5.31
CA TRP A 48 -43.83 20.42 -4.78
C TRP A 48 -43.71 19.57 -3.51
N LEU A 49 -44.73 19.57 -2.64
CA LEU A 49 -44.72 18.77 -1.39
C LEU A 49 -44.60 17.25 -1.65
N PRO A 50 -45.41 16.63 -2.53
CA PRO A 50 -45.22 15.23 -2.92
C PRO A 50 -43.83 14.96 -3.49
N LEU A 51 -43.33 15.85 -4.37
CA LEU A 51 -42.00 15.72 -4.97
C LEU A 51 -40.89 15.76 -3.90
N TYR A 52 -40.99 16.67 -2.92
CA TYR A 52 -40.06 16.73 -1.80
C TYR A 52 -40.10 15.46 -0.92
N VAL A 53 -41.29 14.94 -0.64
CA VAL A 53 -41.45 13.70 0.15
C VAL A 53 -40.78 12.53 -0.57
N LEU A 54 -41.02 12.39 -1.88
CA LEU A 54 -40.51 11.28 -2.68
C LEU A 54 -38.99 11.37 -2.89
N VAL A 55 -38.49 12.51 -3.40
CA VAL A 55 -37.10 12.63 -3.87
C VAL A 55 -36.32 13.71 -3.13
N GLY A 56 -36.98 14.71 -2.56
CA GLY A 56 -36.36 15.81 -1.81
C GLY A 56 -36.07 17.01 -2.70
N SER A 57 -35.36 18.01 -2.17
CA SER A 57 -34.98 19.16 -3.00
C SER A 57 -33.79 18.81 -3.91
N PRO A 58 -33.67 19.42 -5.11
CA PRO A 58 -32.54 19.19 -6.01
C PRO A 58 -31.17 19.38 -5.34
N ARG A 59 -31.03 20.41 -4.49
CA ARG A 59 -29.81 20.64 -3.70
C ARG A 59 -29.54 19.52 -2.69
N GLN A 60 -30.57 19.00 -2.04
CA GLN A 60 -30.43 17.87 -1.11
C GLN A 60 -30.09 16.57 -1.85
N LEU A 61 -30.70 16.31 -3.00
CA LEU A 61 -30.34 15.18 -3.88
C LEU A 61 -28.89 15.27 -4.35
N ALA A 62 -28.45 16.44 -4.81
CA ALA A 62 -27.06 16.67 -5.19
C ALA A 62 -26.11 16.44 -4.00
N ARG A 63 -26.47 16.88 -2.80
CA ARG A 63 -25.68 16.69 -1.57
C ARG A 63 -25.66 15.23 -1.11
N LEU A 64 -26.77 14.50 -1.22
CA LEU A 64 -26.85 13.06 -0.95
C LEU A 64 -26.05 12.26 -1.95
N LEU A 65 -26.17 12.59 -3.24
CA LEU A 65 -25.37 11.99 -4.30
C LEU A 65 -23.88 12.26 -4.03
N TRP A 66 -23.52 13.50 -3.68
CA TRP A 66 -22.15 13.86 -3.32
C TRP A 66 -21.63 13.11 -2.09
N TRP A 67 -22.40 13.01 -1.00
CA TRP A 67 -22.00 12.25 0.20
C TRP A 67 -21.89 10.77 -0.07
N THR A 68 -22.80 10.24 -0.88
CA THR A 68 -22.69 8.89 -1.38
C THR A 68 -21.39 8.78 -2.15
N LEU A 69 -21.15 9.55 -3.21
CA LEU A 69 -19.93 9.47 -4.01
C LEU A 69 -18.64 9.71 -3.20
N THR A 70 -18.64 10.55 -2.17
CA THR A 70 -17.43 10.88 -1.40
C THR A 70 -17.13 9.97 -0.20
N ASP A 71 -18.05 9.05 0.15
CA ASP A 71 -17.99 8.21 1.36
C ASP A 71 -17.92 9.00 2.69
N ARG A 72 -18.47 10.23 2.75
CA ARG A 72 -18.53 10.99 4.00
C ARG A 72 -19.52 10.37 5.00
N ASP A 73 -19.23 10.51 6.29
CA ASP A 73 -20.11 10.00 7.34
C ASP A 73 -21.29 10.93 7.62
N THR A 74 -22.47 10.50 7.19
CA THR A 74 -23.75 11.08 7.60
C THR A 74 -24.03 10.80 9.08
N PRO A 75 -24.91 11.57 9.76
CA PRO A 75 -25.26 11.32 11.16
C PRO A 75 -25.77 9.89 11.43
N ALA A 76 -26.56 9.31 10.51
CA ALA A 76 -26.97 7.91 10.64
C ALA A 76 -25.81 6.92 10.52
N ARG A 77 -24.83 7.22 9.65
CA ARG A 77 -23.62 6.39 9.51
C ARG A 77 -22.76 6.46 10.76
N ARG A 78 -22.60 7.64 11.38
CA ARG A 78 -21.89 7.80 12.67
C ARG A 78 -22.53 6.98 13.78
N ARG A 79 -23.85 7.10 13.98
CA ARG A 79 -24.57 6.27 14.97
C ARG A 79 -24.40 4.77 14.75
N ARG A 80 -24.37 4.32 13.49
CA ARG A 80 -24.08 2.92 13.17
C ARG A 80 -22.66 2.53 13.56
N ILE A 81 -21.68 3.38 13.25
CA ILE A 81 -20.27 3.15 13.58
C ILE A 81 -20.08 3.08 15.11
N GLU A 82 -20.65 4.03 15.85
CA GLU A 82 -20.62 4.07 17.31
C GLU A 82 -21.24 2.82 17.93
N ARG A 83 -22.41 2.38 17.44
CA ARG A 83 -23.05 1.14 17.89
C ARG A 83 -22.15 -0.07 17.67
N LEU A 84 -21.66 -0.25 16.44
CA LEU A 84 -20.79 -1.38 16.09
C LEU A 84 -19.49 -1.37 16.91
N ALA A 85 -18.89 -0.20 17.13
CA ALA A 85 -17.69 -0.04 17.94
C ALA A 85 -17.94 -0.42 19.40
N SER A 86 -19.07 0.01 19.98
CA SER A 86 -19.47 -0.33 21.34
C SER A 86 -19.72 -1.83 21.51
N GLU A 87 -20.45 -2.45 20.57
CA GLU A 87 -20.75 -3.89 20.61
C GLU A 87 -19.49 -4.75 20.43
N LEU A 88 -18.60 -4.37 19.51
CA LEU A 88 -17.33 -5.06 19.30
C LEU A 88 -16.37 -4.85 20.47
N GLY A 89 -16.30 -3.63 21.02
CA GLY A 89 -15.41 -3.28 22.13
C GLY A 89 -15.62 -4.16 23.37
N LYS A 90 -16.86 -4.61 23.62
CA LYS A 90 -17.19 -5.55 24.71
C LYS A 90 -16.57 -6.94 24.56
N ARG A 91 -16.06 -7.28 23.38
CA ARG A 91 -15.52 -8.61 23.03
C ARG A 91 -14.00 -8.62 22.89
N LEU A 92 -13.35 -7.46 22.97
CA LEU A 92 -11.92 -7.30 22.70
C LEU A 92 -11.11 -7.15 23.99
N GLY A 93 -9.85 -7.54 23.93
CA GLY A 93 -8.91 -7.33 25.04
C GLY A 93 -8.53 -5.85 25.22
N PRO A 94 -8.00 -5.48 26.40
CA PRO A 94 -7.68 -4.09 26.74
C PRO A 94 -6.58 -3.47 25.86
N GLY A 95 -5.75 -4.29 25.21
CA GLY A 95 -4.73 -3.84 24.26
C GLY A 95 -5.23 -3.54 22.85
N CYS A 96 -6.48 -3.89 22.53
CA CYS A 96 -7.05 -3.72 21.21
C CYS A 96 -7.65 -2.31 21.04
N ARG A 97 -7.41 -1.67 19.89
CA ARG A 97 -8.00 -0.35 19.57
C ARG A 97 -9.03 -0.45 18.47
N ILE A 98 -10.08 0.37 18.57
CA ILE A 98 -11.08 0.58 17.52
C ILE A 98 -11.03 2.05 17.11
N LEU A 99 -10.80 2.32 15.83
CA LEU A 99 -10.84 3.66 15.27
C LEU A 99 -12.20 3.92 14.61
N VAL A 100 -12.84 5.00 15.02
CA VAL A 100 -14.18 5.42 14.57
C VAL A 100 -14.16 6.76 13.85
N ASP A 101 -13.12 7.58 14.07
CA ASP A 101 -12.99 8.90 13.46
C ASP A 101 -12.80 8.81 11.94
N TYR A 102 -13.37 9.77 11.21
CA TYR A 102 -13.44 9.71 9.76
C TYR A 102 -12.05 9.80 9.10
N LEU A 103 -11.19 10.75 9.50
CA LEU A 103 -9.89 10.89 8.83
C LEU A 103 -8.94 9.76 9.24
N GLU A 104 -9.02 9.28 10.48
CA GLU A 104 -8.29 8.09 10.94
C GLU A 104 -8.63 6.89 10.05
N ARG A 105 -9.91 6.55 9.92
CA ARG A 105 -10.34 5.43 9.07
C ARG A 105 -9.99 5.63 7.60
N ARG A 106 -9.98 6.89 7.13
CA ARG A 106 -9.63 7.21 5.74
C ARG A 106 -8.17 6.93 5.40
N ILE A 107 -7.27 6.91 6.37
CA ILE A 107 -5.86 6.49 6.13
C ILE A 107 -5.80 5.06 5.61
N TYR A 108 -6.75 4.22 6.05
CA TYR A 108 -6.88 2.82 5.68
C TYR A 108 -7.63 2.59 4.35
N SER A 109 -8.08 3.67 3.68
CA SER A 109 -8.89 3.56 2.45
C SER A 109 -8.08 3.30 1.18
N ARG A 110 -6.75 3.16 1.26
CA ARG A 110 -5.88 3.03 0.08
C ARG A 110 -4.54 2.39 0.43
N ASP A 111 -3.80 2.03 -0.60
CA ASP A 111 -2.43 1.53 -0.52
C ASP A 111 -1.46 2.51 -1.22
N VAL A 112 -0.33 2.02 -1.73
CA VAL A 112 0.69 2.79 -2.45
C VAL A 112 0.17 3.32 -3.80
N ALA A 113 -0.82 2.65 -4.41
CA ALA A 113 -1.32 3.04 -5.73
C ALA A 113 -2.09 4.36 -5.67
N ARG A 114 -1.73 5.29 -6.57
CA ARG A 114 -2.38 6.60 -6.73
C ARG A 114 -3.54 6.54 -7.71
N VAL A 115 -4.60 5.86 -7.33
CA VAL A 115 -5.81 5.82 -8.17
C VAL A 115 -6.48 7.20 -8.18
N PRO A 116 -6.87 7.74 -9.36
CA PRO A 116 -7.59 9.00 -9.41
C PRO A 116 -8.88 8.89 -8.59
N ARG A 117 -9.12 9.86 -7.69
CA ARG A 117 -10.27 9.83 -6.77
C ARG A 117 -11.60 9.61 -7.45
N ALA A 118 -11.83 10.24 -8.60
CA ALA A 118 -13.06 10.06 -9.37
C ALA A 118 -13.25 8.59 -9.77
N LEU A 119 -12.18 7.92 -10.20
CA LEU A 119 -12.19 6.49 -10.53
C LEU A 119 -12.41 5.66 -9.26
N GLU A 120 -11.58 5.86 -8.23
CA GLU A 120 -11.67 5.14 -6.95
C GLU A 120 -13.10 5.17 -6.38
N LYS A 121 -13.69 6.36 -6.27
CA LYS A 121 -14.99 6.60 -5.64
C LYS A 121 -16.19 6.12 -6.46
N THR A 122 -16.03 6.06 -7.77
CA THR A 122 -17.01 5.45 -8.69
C THR A 122 -17.00 3.94 -8.57
N LEU A 123 -15.81 3.35 -8.41
CA LEU A 123 -15.63 1.90 -8.38
C LEU A 123 -15.94 1.29 -7.00
N HIS A 124 -15.44 1.87 -5.92
CA HIS A 124 -15.48 1.24 -4.59
C HIS A 124 -15.90 2.19 -3.46
N ARG A 125 -16.36 1.62 -2.34
CA ARG A 125 -16.46 2.33 -1.06
C ARG A 125 -15.25 1.95 -0.22
N THR A 126 -14.27 2.85 -0.19
CA THR A 126 -12.94 2.52 0.33
C THR A 126 -12.73 2.88 1.79
N THR A 127 -13.50 3.83 2.34
CA THR A 127 -13.43 4.16 3.76
C THR A 127 -14.19 3.11 4.59
N PRO A 128 -13.52 2.33 5.46
CA PRO A 128 -14.17 1.29 6.25
C PRO A 128 -15.11 1.90 7.31
N LEU A 129 -15.99 1.09 7.90
CA LEU A 129 -16.82 1.51 9.04
C LEU A 129 -16.01 1.59 10.33
N LEU A 130 -15.14 0.60 10.54
CA LEU A 130 -14.25 0.49 11.69
C LEU A 130 -12.85 0.12 11.20
N VAL A 131 -11.83 0.61 11.90
CA VAL A 131 -10.50 0.02 11.85
C VAL A 131 -10.23 -0.61 13.21
N VAL A 132 -9.75 -1.85 13.23
CA VAL A 132 -9.40 -2.55 14.46
C VAL A 132 -7.92 -2.86 14.44
N GLN A 133 -7.21 -2.48 15.50
CA GLN A 133 -5.82 -2.82 15.73
C GLN A 133 -5.76 -3.89 16.83
N PRO A 134 -5.75 -5.19 16.47
CA PRO A 134 -5.69 -6.26 17.44
C PRO A 134 -4.33 -6.31 18.14
N SER A 135 -4.34 -6.78 19.39
CA SER A 135 -3.13 -7.02 20.19
C SER A 135 -2.83 -8.51 20.37
N SER A 136 -3.79 -9.37 20.05
CA SER A 136 -3.68 -10.82 20.26
C SER A 136 -4.42 -11.61 19.17
N GLU A 137 -4.13 -12.91 19.09
CA GLU A 137 -4.89 -13.85 18.25
C GLU A 137 -6.37 -13.90 18.66
N LYS A 138 -6.67 -13.81 19.96
CA LYS A 138 -8.04 -13.78 20.48
C LYS A 138 -8.81 -12.55 19.98
N ASP A 139 -8.17 -11.39 19.89
CA ASP A 139 -8.79 -10.19 19.30
C ASP A 139 -9.15 -10.43 17.84
N VAL A 140 -8.25 -11.07 17.05
CA VAL A 140 -8.53 -11.41 15.66
C VAL A 140 -9.74 -12.33 15.55
N GLN A 141 -9.82 -13.39 16.37
CA GLN A 141 -10.98 -14.28 16.42
C GLN A 141 -12.26 -13.53 16.77
N ALA A 142 -12.22 -12.65 17.79
CA ALA A 142 -13.38 -11.87 18.22
C ALA A 142 -13.88 -10.93 17.11
N VAL A 143 -12.97 -10.28 16.36
CA VAL A 143 -13.32 -9.47 15.18
C VAL A 143 -13.99 -10.32 14.11
N LEU A 144 -13.44 -11.48 13.77
CA LEU A 144 -14.00 -12.36 12.73
C LEU A 144 -15.38 -12.88 13.13
N ALA A 145 -15.55 -13.34 14.37
CA ALA A 145 -16.84 -13.81 14.89
C ALA A 145 -17.89 -12.69 14.90
N PHE A 146 -17.52 -11.49 15.36
CA PHE A 146 -18.41 -10.32 15.32
C PHE A 146 -18.78 -9.93 13.88
N ALA A 147 -17.82 -9.94 12.96
CA ALA A 147 -18.05 -9.63 11.57
C ALA A 147 -18.97 -10.64 10.88
N ALA A 148 -18.86 -11.94 11.22
CA ALA A 148 -19.77 -12.97 10.76
C ALA A 148 -21.21 -12.72 11.23
N LEU A 149 -21.39 -12.40 12.52
CA LEU A 149 -22.70 -12.06 13.11
C LEU A 149 -23.34 -10.85 12.43
N GLU A 150 -22.58 -9.77 12.26
CA GLU A 150 -23.06 -8.52 11.63
C GLU A 150 -23.06 -8.55 10.09
N ARG A 151 -22.60 -9.67 9.49
CA ARG A 151 -22.39 -9.83 8.04
C ARG A 151 -21.56 -8.70 7.44
N LEU A 152 -20.50 -8.30 8.14
CA LEU A 152 -19.58 -7.26 7.72
C LEU A 152 -18.34 -7.87 7.07
N PRO A 153 -17.92 -7.35 5.90
CA PRO A 153 -16.63 -7.70 5.34
C PRO A 153 -15.46 -7.34 6.27
N VAL A 154 -14.43 -8.19 6.30
CA VAL A 154 -13.17 -7.94 7.02
C VAL A 154 -12.03 -7.82 6.03
N TYR A 155 -11.26 -6.74 6.10
CA TYR A 155 -10.15 -6.44 5.21
C TYR A 155 -8.82 -6.52 5.99
N PRO A 156 -8.07 -7.64 5.89
CA PRO A 156 -6.78 -7.77 6.55
C PRO A 156 -5.77 -6.83 5.92
N ARG A 157 -4.98 -6.20 6.79
CA ARG A 157 -4.05 -5.15 6.40
C ARG A 157 -2.80 -5.19 7.28
N GLY A 158 -1.63 -5.23 6.62
CA GLY A 158 -0.37 -4.84 7.24
C GLY A 158 -0.13 -3.34 7.06
N ILE A 159 1.09 -2.95 6.69
CA ILE A 159 1.40 -1.51 6.46
C ILE A 159 0.87 -0.94 5.13
N SER A 160 0.26 -1.80 4.30
CA SER A 160 -0.22 -1.53 2.94
C SER A 160 0.85 -1.04 1.95
N SER A 161 2.04 -1.66 1.94
CA SER A 161 3.11 -1.35 1.00
C SER A 161 2.94 -1.95 -0.41
N SER A 162 1.99 -2.87 -0.60
CA SER A 162 1.66 -3.45 -1.91
C SER A 162 0.75 -2.52 -2.73
N PRO A 163 0.99 -2.33 -4.05
CA PRO A 163 0.21 -1.40 -4.87
C PRO A 163 -0.96 -2.06 -5.64
N PHE A 164 -1.36 -3.29 -5.30
CA PHE A 164 -2.33 -4.06 -6.11
C PHE A 164 -3.80 -3.87 -5.70
N GLY A 165 -4.09 -3.10 -4.65
CA GLY A 165 -5.42 -2.94 -4.09
C GLY A 165 -5.83 -4.03 -3.10
N GLY A 166 -4.93 -4.96 -2.75
CA GLY A 166 -5.20 -6.11 -1.87
C GLY A 166 -5.68 -5.72 -0.47
N ALA A 167 -5.05 -4.70 0.12
CA ALA A 167 -5.34 -4.19 1.46
C ALA A 167 -6.38 -3.04 1.50
N VAL A 168 -6.98 -2.70 0.35
CA VAL A 168 -7.90 -1.57 0.21
C VAL A 168 -9.34 -2.04 0.44
N PRO A 169 -10.13 -1.48 1.39
CA PRO A 169 -11.53 -1.86 1.51
C PRO A 169 -12.31 -1.60 0.21
N THR A 170 -13.22 -2.50 -0.14
CA THR A 170 -14.01 -2.41 -1.38
C THR A 170 -15.46 -2.00 -1.12
N THR A 171 -15.93 -2.29 0.09
CA THR A 171 -17.26 -2.01 0.60
C THR A 171 -17.19 -1.61 2.07
N ASN A 172 -18.31 -1.17 2.64
CA ASN A 172 -18.41 -0.85 4.06
C ASN A 172 -18.17 -2.11 4.90
N GLY A 173 -17.14 -2.13 5.72
CA GLY A 173 -16.77 -3.26 6.59
C GLY A 173 -15.73 -2.86 7.63
N ILE A 174 -14.99 -3.83 8.15
CA ILE A 174 -13.95 -3.66 9.16
C ILE A 174 -12.59 -3.81 8.47
N ALA A 175 -11.70 -2.83 8.60
CA ALA A 175 -10.29 -3.03 8.27
C ALA A 175 -9.56 -3.52 9.52
N ILE A 176 -8.88 -4.66 9.45
CA ILE A 176 -8.11 -5.21 10.58
C ILE A 176 -6.62 -4.96 10.33
N ASP A 177 -6.05 -4.02 11.08
CA ASP A 177 -4.67 -3.57 10.99
C ASP A 177 -3.77 -4.45 11.87
N LEU A 178 -3.32 -5.55 11.27
CA LEU A 178 -2.41 -6.52 11.90
C LEU A 178 -1.01 -5.94 12.12
N SER A 179 -0.73 -4.75 11.58
CA SER A 179 0.57 -4.08 11.73
C SER A 179 0.80 -3.56 13.15
N ALA A 180 -0.23 -3.61 14.02
CA ALA A 180 -0.11 -3.40 15.46
C ALA A 180 0.51 -4.59 16.22
N MET A 181 0.41 -5.82 15.70
CA MET A 181 0.97 -7.04 16.30
C MET A 181 2.45 -7.21 15.91
N LEU A 182 3.31 -6.37 16.46
CA LEU A 182 4.72 -6.18 16.05
C LEU A 182 5.69 -7.21 16.63
N GLU A 183 5.22 -8.08 17.53
CA GLU A 183 6.09 -8.84 18.42
C GLU A 183 6.89 -9.93 17.66
N ILE A 184 8.20 -9.96 17.91
CA ILE A 184 9.05 -11.13 17.67
C ILE A 184 8.98 -11.94 18.95
N LEU A 185 8.31 -13.09 18.90
CA LEU A 185 7.96 -13.88 20.08
C LEU A 185 9.18 -14.66 20.61
N GLU A 186 9.98 -15.20 19.70
CA GLU A 186 11.10 -16.07 20.05
C GLU A 186 12.11 -16.15 18.90
N ILE A 187 13.40 -16.24 19.24
CA ILE A 187 14.47 -16.61 18.30
C ILE A 187 15.24 -17.74 18.96
N ASP A 188 15.18 -18.91 18.34
CA ASP A 188 15.91 -20.10 18.73
C ASP A 188 17.11 -20.23 17.79
N ALA A 189 18.30 -19.91 18.31
CA ALA A 189 19.51 -19.88 17.50
C ALA A 189 20.01 -21.28 17.14
N ASP A 190 19.87 -22.24 18.07
CA ASP A 190 20.31 -23.61 17.89
C ASP A 190 19.50 -24.31 16.79
N ARG A 191 18.18 -24.12 16.81
CA ARG A 191 17.27 -24.68 15.81
C ARG A 191 17.11 -23.80 14.57
N ARG A 192 17.68 -22.59 14.59
CA ARG A 192 17.59 -21.57 13.52
C ARG A 192 16.14 -21.27 13.17
N LEU A 193 15.33 -20.98 14.20
CA LEU A 193 13.92 -20.64 14.07
C LEU A 193 13.63 -19.26 14.65
N ALA A 194 12.74 -18.51 14.00
CA ALA A 194 12.21 -17.25 14.50
C ALA A 194 10.68 -17.28 14.47
N ARG A 195 10.06 -17.14 15.64
CA ARG A 195 8.60 -17.11 15.80
C ARG A 195 8.14 -15.68 15.96
N VAL A 196 7.21 -15.25 15.11
CA VAL A 196 6.81 -13.84 14.99
C VAL A 196 5.30 -13.68 14.83
N ARG A 197 4.79 -12.54 15.29
CA ARG A 197 3.44 -12.07 14.96
C ARG A 197 3.39 -11.52 13.52
N PRO A 198 2.21 -11.52 12.88
CA PRO A 198 2.08 -11.14 11.46
C PRO A 198 2.47 -9.69 11.17
N GLY A 199 2.40 -8.81 12.16
CA GLY A 199 2.77 -7.40 12.06
C GLY A 199 4.26 -7.13 12.24
N ALA A 200 5.05 -8.11 12.69
CA ALA A 200 6.50 -7.97 12.80
C ALA A 200 7.10 -7.48 11.48
N ARG A 201 8.06 -6.55 11.55
CA ARG A 201 8.68 -5.96 10.37
C ARG A 201 9.90 -6.77 9.97
N TRP A 202 10.15 -6.88 8.67
CA TRP A 202 11.37 -7.54 8.17
C TRP A 202 12.65 -6.84 8.65
N ALA A 203 12.64 -5.50 8.74
CA ALA A 203 13.74 -4.73 9.29
C ALA A 203 14.04 -5.12 10.75
N ASP A 204 13.02 -5.15 11.62
CA ASP A 204 13.17 -5.47 13.04
C ASP A 204 13.62 -6.92 13.24
N LEU A 205 13.04 -7.84 12.47
CA LEU A 205 13.43 -9.26 12.49
C LEU A 205 14.89 -9.45 12.07
N ALA A 206 15.32 -8.81 10.98
CA ALA A 206 16.71 -8.87 10.53
C ALA A 206 17.66 -8.34 11.61
N SER A 207 17.39 -7.15 12.16
CA SER A 207 18.24 -6.57 13.21
C SER A 207 18.32 -7.44 14.48
N ARG A 208 17.24 -8.16 14.83
CA ARG A 208 17.25 -9.04 16.01
C ARG A 208 17.99 -10.36 15.75
N LEU A 209 17.87 -10.91 14.54
CA LEU A 209 18.62 -12.10 14.12
C LEU A 209 20.12 -11.84 14.03
N GLU A 210 20.50 -10.67 13.51
CA GLU A 210 21.92 -10.27 13.36
C GLU A 210 22.66 -10.29 14.71
N ARG A 211 21.99 -9.92 15.81
CA ARG A 211 22.55 -9.93 17.18
C ARG A 211 22.96 -11.31 17.68
N VAL A 212 22.44 -12.38 17.07
CA VAL A 212 22.74 -13.77 17.42
C VAL A 212 23.42 -14.52 16.27
N GLY A 213 24.02 -13.79 15.31
CA GLY A 213 24.75 -14.39 14.19
C GLY A 213 23.85 -15.04 13.13
N LEU A 214 22.57 -14.66 13.05
CA LEU A 214 21.60 -15.22 12.10
C LEU A 214 21.08 -14.14 11.14
N GLY A 215 20.43 -14.58 10.06
CA GLY A 215 19.72 -13.71 9.12
C GLY A 215 18.54 -14.42 8.44
N PRO A 216 17.61 -13.65 7.82
CA PRO A 216 16.54 -14.24 7.03
C PRO A 216 17.07 -15.01 5.81
N ARG A 217 16.38 -16.09 5.41
CA ARG A 217 16.70 -16.82 4.16
C ARG A 217 16.38 -16.01 2.90
N THR A 218 15.23 -15.35 2.88
CA THR A 218 14.80 -14.44 1.81
C THR A 218 14.06 -13.26 2.44
N THR A 219 14.07 -12.10 1.77
CA THR A 219 13.42 -10.87 2.25
C THR A 219 12.76 -10.09 1.12
N PRO A 220 11.73 -9.28 1.38
CA PRO A 220 11.16 -8.40 0.37
C PRO A 220 12.08 -7.20 0.12
N THR A 221 11.98 -6.59 -1.07
CA THR A 221 12.57 -5.26 -1.35
C THR A 221 11.95 -4.17 -0.45
N SER A 222 10.69 -4.34 -0.06
CA SER A 222 10.04 -3.49 0.95
C SER A 222 10.42 -3.91 2.39
N ARG A 223 11.68 -3.66 2.80
CA ARG A 223 12.25 -4.05 4.12
C ARG A 223 11.38 -3.67 5.33
N PHE A 224 10.57 -2.61 5.22
CA PHE A 224 9.71 -2.12 6.30
C PHE A 224 8.28 -2.69 6.27
N SER A 225 7.97 -3.58 5.32
CA SER A 225 6.71 -4.32 5.27
C SER A 225 6.61 -5.36 6.40
N THR A 226 5.40 -5.90 6.59
CA THR A 226 5.15 -6.91 7.63
C THR A 226 5.38 -8.33 7.11
N VAL A 227 5.82 -9.23 8.00
CA VAL A 227 6.05 -10.65 7.67
C VAL A 227 4.77 -11.30 7.14
N GLY A 228 3.65 -11.16 7.85
CA GLY A 228 2.37 -11.74 7.42
C GLY A 228 1.82 -11.11 6.13
N GLY A 229 2.11 -9.82 5.90
CA GLY A 229 1.70 -9.13 4.67
C GLY A 229 2.41 -9.67 3.43
N TRP A 230 3.72 -9.90 3.51
CA TRP A 230 4.49 -10.45 2.40
C TRP A 230 4.19 -11.94 2.15
N ALA A 231 4.03 -12.73 3.23
CA ALA A 231 3.53 -14.11 3.15
C ALA A 231 2.18 -14.19 2.41
N SER A 232 1.29 -13.24 2.70
CA SER A 232 -0.01 -13.16 2.04
C SER A 232 0.07 -12.70 0.58
N THR A 233 1.15 -12.05 0.12
CA THR A 233 1.17 -11.39 -1.20
C THR A 233 1.92 -12.19 -2.28
N GLY A 234 3.10 -12.78 -1.99
CA GLY A 234 3.84 -13.46 -3.08
C GLY A 234 5.25 -13.99 -2.80
N GLY A 235 5.87 -13.75 -1.65
CA GLY A 235 7.01 -14.53 -1.12
C GLY A 235 8.32 -14.62 -1.91
N LEU A 236 8.45 -14.01 -3.11
CA LEU A 236 9.68 -13.93 -3.91
C LEU A 236 10.36 -12.57 -3.74
N GLY A 237 11.68 -12.54 -3.57
CA GLY A 237 12.40 -11.31 -3.29
C GLY A 237 13.91 -11.45 -3.24
N LEU A 238 14.55 -10.57 -2.46
CA LEU A 238 15.99 -10.52 -2.27
C LEU A 238 16.50 -11.79 -1.60
N GLY A 239 17.69 -12.24 -2.00
CA GLY A 239 18.25 -13.53 -1.60
C GLY A 239 17.48 -14.75 -2.10
N GLY A 240 16.47 -14.59 -2.96
CA GLY A 240 15.66 -15.71 -3.46
C GLY A 240 16.41 -16.68 -4.37
N PHE A 241 17.66 -16.39 -4.77
CA PHE A 241 18.46 -17.29 -5.59
C PHE A 241 18.96 -18.50 -4.79
N SER A 242 19.49 -18.31 -3.58
CA SER A 242 19.82 -19.42 -2.66
C SER A 242 18.75 -19.66 -1.60
N GLY A 243 18.04 -18.60 -1.21
CA GLY A 243 17.08 -18.59 -0.10
C GLY A 243 15.71 -19.16 -0.39
N GLY A 244 15.36 -19.37 -1.66
CA GLY A 244 14.08 -19.95 -2.05
C GLY A 244 12.91 -18.97 -1.99
N HIS A 245 11.70 -19.52 -2.21
CA HIS A 245 10.44 -18.81 -1.93
C HIS A 245 10.18 -18.77 -0.42
N LEU A 246 9.58 -17.68 0.09
CA LEU A 246 9.28 -17.53 1.52
C LEU A 246 8.53 -18.73 2.14
N SER A 247 7.62 -19.37 1.40
CA SER A 247 6.89 -20.54 1.91
C SER A 247 7.80 -21.70 2.31
N GLU A 248 8.97 -21.83 1.69
CA GLU A 248 9.97 -22.84 2.03
C GLU A 248 10.71 -22.51 3.34
N ALA A 249 10.68 -21.24 3.73
CA ALA A 249 11.18 -20.78 5.01
C ALA A 249 10.12 -20.88 6.11
N ILE A 250 8.82 -21.06 5.82
CA ILE A 250 7.80 -21.19 6.87
C ILE A 250 7.85 -22.60 7.46
N ALA A 251 8.27 -22.70 8.72
CA ALA A 251 8.31 -23.94 9.49
C ALA A 251 6.96 -24.27 10.14
N ALA A 252 6.20 -23.24 10.55
CA ALA A 252 4.84 -23.39 11.07
C ALA A 252 4.06 -22.07 10.92
N ALA A 253 2.74 -22.14 10.92
CA ALA A 253 1.86 -20.98 10.91
C ALA A 253 0.59 -21.21 11.72
N ARG A 254 0.10 -20.16 12.38
CA ARG A 254 -1.25 -20.09 12.94
C ARG A 254 -2.10 -19.19 12.08
N VAL A 255 -3.29 -19.67 11.69
CA VAL A 255 -4.18 -18.96 10.77
C VAL A 255 -5.59 -18.91 11.34
N ALA A 256 -6.12 -17.71 11.52
CA ALA A 256 -7.51 -17.49 11.87
C ALA A 256 -8.41 -17.57 10.63
N LEU A 257 -9.42 -18.43 10.69
CA LEU A 257 -10.46 -18.53 9.69
C LEU A 257 -11.65 -17.60 10.03
N PRO A 258 -12.43 -17.17 9.03
CA PRO A 258 -13.65 -16.37 9.24
C PRO A 258 -14.70 -17.01 10.15
N THR A 259 -14.66 -18.33 10.31
CA THR A 259 -15.47 -19.09 11.28
C THR A 259 -15.09 -18.81 12.74
N GLY A 260 -13.92 -18.21 12.98
CA GLY A 260 -13.31 -18.03 14.30
C GLY A 260 -12.33 -19.14 14.71
N GLU A 261 -12.25 -20.22 13.93
CA GLU A 261 -11.29 -21.32 14.14
C GLU A 261 -9.84 -20.84 13.93
N ILE A 262 -8.90 -21.38 14.73
CA ILE A 262 -7.46 -21.23 14.50
C ILE A 262 -6.89 -22.54 13.99
N LEU A 263 -6.40 -22.52 12.75
CA LEU A 263 -5.60 -23.61 12.20
C LEU A 263 -4.17 -23.50 12.70
N SER A 264 -3.62 -24.61 13.19
CA SER A 264 -2.18 -24.75 13.48
C SER A 264 -1.56 -25.64 12.41
N LEU A 265 -0.72 -25.05 11.57
CA LEU A 265 -0.15 -25.68 10.38
C LEU A 265 1.35 -25.85 10.58
N ALA A 266 1.85 -27.08 10.49
CA ALA A 266 3.28 -27.36 10.45
C ALA A 266 3.79 -27.36 9.00
N GLN A 267 5.10 -27.36 8.82
CA GLN A 267 5.67 -27.55 7.50
C GLN A 267 5.28 -28.92 6.94
N GLY A 268 4.95 -28.98 5.65
CA GLY A 268 4.47 -30.19 4.99
C GLY A 268 2.96 -30.36 5.06
N ASP A 269 2.24 -29.54 5.85
CA ASP A 269 0.78 -29.45 5.73
C ASP A 269 0.44 -28.74 4.41
N ASP A 270 -0.16 -29.48 3.47
CA ASP A 270 -0.57 -28.98 2.14
C ASP A 270 -1.53 -27.79 2.21
N ARG A 271 -2.22 -27.59 3.34
CA ARG A 271 -3.10 -26.43 3.56
C ARG A 271 -2.31 -25.15 3.78
N LEU A 272 -1.03 -25.19 4.17
CA LEU A 272 -0.22 -23.96 4.30
C LEU A 272 -0.19 -23.16 2.98
N ALA A 273 -0.10 -23.87 1.85
CA ALA A 273 -0.14 -23.28 0.51
C ALA A 273 -1.50 -22.63 0.17
N ASP A 274 -2.56 -22.87 0.96
CA ASP A 274 -3.83 -22.13 0.82
C ASP A 274 -3.71 -20.68 1.29
N PHE A 275 -2.79 -20.34 2.18
CA PHE A 275 -2.75 -19.01 2.79
C PHE A 275 -1.68 -18.09 2.18
N ILE A 276 -0.75 -18.65 1.43
CA ILE A 276 0.36 -17.93 0.79
C ILE A 276 -0.07 -17.32 -0.55
N GLY A 277 0.25 -16.04 -0.75
CA GLY A 277 -0.07 -15.34 -2.02
C GLY A 277 -1.57 -15.25 -2.31
N THR A 278 -2.42 -15.19 -1.28
CA THR A 278 -3.89 -15.07 -1.40
C THR A 278 -4.44 -13.72 -0.97
N GLU A 279 -3.58 -12.85 -0.47
CA GLU A 279 -3.87 -11.51 0.04
C GLU A 279 -4.89 -11.53 1.17
N GLY A 280 -4.81 -12.56 2.02
CA GLY A 280 -5.72 -12.74 3.16
C GLY A 280 -7.16 -13.02 2.75
N GLN A 281 -7.40 -13.55 1.55
CA GLN A 281 -8.76 -13.94 1.12
C GLN A 281 -9.23 -15.26 1.74
N LEU A 282 -8.31 -16.12 2.20
CA LEU A 282 -8.64 -17.46 2.70
C LEU A 282 -8.47 -17.61 4.23
N GLY A 283 -7.69 -16.73 4.86
CA GLY A 283 -7.47 -16.71 6.30
C GLY A 283 -6.53 -15.56 6.69
N ILE A 284 -6.37 -15.34 7.99
CA ILE A 284 -5.50 -14.31 8.55
C ILE A 284 -4.37 -15.00 9.34
N PHE A 285 -3.12 -14.80 8.95
CA PHE A 285 -1.99 -15.23 9.78
C PHE A 285 -2.01 -14.49 11.12
N THR A 286 -1.89 -15.24 12.22
CA THR A 286 -1.80 -14.72 13.60
C THR A 286 -0.46 -15.02 14.26
N GLU A 287 0.28 -15.98 13.70
CA GLU A 287 1.67 -16.30 14.05
C GLU A 287 2.36 -17.01 12.88
N LEU A 288 3.66 -16.78 12.70
CA LEU A 288 4.51 -17.45 11.72
C LEU A 288 5.81 -17.86 12.40
N THR A 289 6.25 -19.10 12.19
CA THR A 289 7.58 -19.58 12.55
C THR A 289 8.41 -19.74 11.28
N LEU A 290 9.53 -19.03 11.20
CA LEU A 290 10.39 -18.98 10.03
C LEU A 290 11.72 -19.70 10.33
N ARG A 291 12.18 -20.51 9.39
CA ARG A 291 13.58 -20.92 9.30
C ARG A 291 14.43 -19.74 8.90
N VAL A 292 15.45 -19.52 9.69
CA VAL A 292 16.49 -18.53 9.43
C VAL A 292 17.78 -19.26 9.07
N ARG A 293 18.78 -18.50 8.67
CA ARG A 293 20.10 -19.01 8.28
C ARG A 293 21.17 -18.33 9.11
N GLU A 294 22.38 -18.86 9.06
CA GLU A 294 23.55 -18.12 9.53
C GLU A 294 23.66 -16.80 8.78
N LEU A 295 24.11 -15.78 9.51
CA LEU A 295 24.29 -14.46 8.95
C LEU A 295 25.33 -14.53 7.83
N ALA A 296 24.92 -14.17 6.61
CA ALA A 296 25.82 -14.07 5.48
C ALA A 296 26.97 -13.10 5.78
N LYS A 297 28.21 -13.58 5.66
CA LYS A 297 29.37 -12.71 5.52
C LYS A 297 29.48 -12.33 4.05
N ILE A 298 29.13 -11.09 3.74
CA ILE A 298 29.21 -10.56 2.38
C ILE A 298 30.48 -9.74 2.29
N ASP A 299 31.48 -10.24 1.55
CA ASP A 299 32.74 -9.52 1.36
C ASP A 299 32.54 -8.31 0.43
N ALA A 300 31.97 -8.53 -0.77
CA ALA A 300 31.61 -7.46 -1.69
C ALA A 300 30.54 -7.91 -2.72
N PRO A 301 29.60 -7.02 -3.11
CA PRO A 301 28.78 -7.22 -4.29
C PRO A 301 29.59 -7.02 -5.58
N HIS A 302 29.24 -7.73 -6.64
CA HIS A 302 29.88 -7.63 -7.96
C HIS A 302 28.86 -7.20 -9.01
N LEU A 303 29.22 -6.25 -9.88
CA LEU A 303 28.37 -5.77 -10.96
C LEU A 303 29.07 -6.02 -12.30
N LEU A 304 28.41 -6.70 -13.22
CA LEU A 304 28.91 -7.04 -14.55
C LEU A 304 28.08 -6.32 -15.62
N TYR A 305 28.72 -5.59 -16.53
CA TYR A 305 28.03 -5.00 -17.68
C TYR A 305 27.84 -6.02 -18.80
N VAL A 306 26.69 -5.95 -19.46
CA VAL A 306 26.26 -6.86 -20.53
C VAL A 306 25.58 -6.07 -21.65
N ASP A 307 25.65 -6.60 -22.87
CA ASP A 307 25.04 -6.02 -24.08
C ASP A 307 23.59 -6.47 -24.25
N GLY A 308 22.84 -6.30 -23.17
CA GLY A 308 21.40 -6.46 -23.12
C GLY A 308 20.92 -7.72 -22.41
N VAL A 309 19.60 -7.80 -22.28
CA VAL A 309 18.92 -8.86 -21.51
C VAL A 309 19.18 -10.30 -21.98
N ALA A 310 19.58 -10.53 -23.23
CA ALA A 310 19.82 -11.89 -23.73
C ALA A 310 21.12 -12.46 -23.11
N GLU A 311 22.24 -11.76 -23.32
CA GLU A 311 23.54 -12.09 -22.72
C GLU A 311 23.46 -12.15 -21.19
N ALA A 312 22.69 -11.23 -20.58
CA ALA A 312 22.48 -11.24 -19.14
C ALA A 312 21.94 -12.60 -18.66
N PHE A 313 20.89 -13.13 -19.32
CA PHE A 313 20.27 -14.38 -18.90
C PHE A 313 21.08 -15.61 -19.32
N GLU A 314 21.89 -15.53 -20.38
CA GLU A 314 22.91 -16.53 -20.68
C GLU A 314 23.97 -16.58 -19.56
N LEU A 315 24.41 -15.44 -19.04
CA LEU A 315 25.33 -15.37 -17.90
C LEU A 315 24.73 -15.98 -16.63
N VAL A 316 23.44 -15.75 -16.37
CA VAL A 316 22.74 -16.40 -15.25
C VAL A 316 22.71 -17.92 -15.41
N GLU A 317 22.46 -18.43 -16.62
CA GLU A 317 22.49 -19.86 -16.91
C GLU A 317 23.89 -20.46 -16.71
N ARG A 318 24.95 -19.74 -17.11
CA ARG A 318 26.34 -20.13 -16.84
C ARG A 318 26.64 -20.15 -15.34
N LEU A 319 26.21 -19.14 -14.58
CA LEU A 319 26.38 -19.10 -13.12
C LEU A 319 25.79 -20.34 -12.42
N ASP A 320 24.62 -20.79 -12.88
CA ASP A 320 23.99 -22.02 -12.37
C ASP A 320 24.73 -23.27 -12.82
N ARG A 321 25.03 -23.41 -14.13
CA ARG A 321 25.68 -24.59 -14.70
C ARG A 321 27.07 -24.83 -14.12
N ASP A 322 27.83 -23.75 -13.93
CA ASP A 322 29.23 -23.81 -13.49
C ASP A 322 29.32 -23.84 -11.94
N GLY A 323 28.17 -23.90 -11.24
CA GLY A 323 28.11 -24.16 -9.80
C GLY A 323 28.61 -23.00 -8.93
N HIS A 324 28.53 -21.76 -9.41
CA HIS A 324 29.01 -20.59 -8.66
C HIS A 324 28.16 -20.27 -7.43
N GLY A 325 26.88 -20.66 -7.41
CA GLY A 325 26.04 -20.62 -6.20
C GLY A 325 25.88 -19.25 -5.51
N PRO A 326 25.63 -18.14 -6.23
CA PRO A 326 25.43 -16.84 -5.58
C PRO A 326 24.19 -16.83 -4.68
N MET A 327 24.18 -15.96 -3.67
CA MET A 327 23.03 -15.73 -2.80
C MET A 327 21.97 -14.86 -3.48
N HIS A 328 22.41 -13.87 -4.25
CA HIS A 328 21.54 -12.93 -4.93
C HIS A 328 22.04 -12.65 -6.34
N VAL A 329 21.09 -12.62 -7.28
CA VAL A 329 21.31 -12.24 -8.67
C VAL A 329 20.17 -11.31 -9.08
N ALA A 330 20.51 -10.12 -9.58
CA ALA A 330 19.56 -9.15 -10.09
C ALA A 330 20.06 -8.53 -11.40
N TYR A 331 19.17 -8.43 -12.37
CA TYR A 331 19.42 -7.72 -13.62
C TYR A 331 18.84 -6.31 -13.55
N TYR A 332 19.60 -5.34 -14.02
CA TYR A 332 19.22 -3.94 -14.15
C TYR A 332 19.43 -3.52 -15.59
N ASP A 333 18.45 -2.87 -16.20
CA ASP A 333 18.72 -2.25 -17.49
C ASP A 333 19.32 -0.85 -17.40
N ARG A 334 19.90 -0.40 -18.52
CA ARG A 334 20.51 0.92 -18.65
C ARG A 334 19.60 2.06 -18.19
N GLU A 335 18.30 1.97 -18.47
CA GLU A 335 17.32 2.99 -18.06
C GLU A 335 17.12 3.01 -16.54
N ARG A 336 17.14 1.83 -15.89
CA ARG A 336 17.13 1.76 -14.44
C ARG A 336 18.43 2.30 -13.84
N LEU A 337 19.59 1.98 -14.39
CA LEU A 337 20.87 2.50 -13.90
C LEU A 337 20.98 4.03 -14.06
N ALA A 338 20.54 4.57 -15.20
CA ALA A 338 20.44 6.02 -15.41
C ALA A 338 19.47 6.68 -14.42
N GLU A 339 18.37 6.00 -14.05
CA GLU A 339 17.45 6.47 -13.02
C GLU A 339 18.11 6.51 -11.63
N GLU A 340 18.96 5.54 -11.28
CA GLU A 340 19.76 5.56 -10.05
C GLU A 340 20.67 6.79 -10.01
N ASP A 341 21.43 7.05 -11.08
CA ASP A 341 22.30 8.23 -11.19
C ASP A 341 21.52 9.54 -11.02
N LEU A 342 20.35 9.66 -11.66
CA LEU A 342 19.49 10.83 -11.50
C LEU A 342 19.01 11.00 -10.05
N THR A 343 18.67 9.92 -9.35
CA THR A 343 18.27 10.00 -7.94
C THR A 343 19.43 10.36 -7.01
N LEU A 344 20.64 9.89 -7.29
CA LEU A 344 21.85 10.28 -6.56
C LEU A 344 22.18 11.74 -6.78
N ALA A 345 22.06 12.22 -8.02
CA ALA A 345 22.30 13.61 -8.36
C ALA A 345 21.30 14.54 -7.67
N ASP A 346 20.00 14.21 -7.71
CA ASP A 346 18.97 14.99 -7.03
C ASP A 346 19.13 15.00 -5.50
N ARG A 347 19.65 13.91 -4.92
CA ARG A 347 19.92 13.80 -3.49
C ARG A 347 21.13 14.62 -3.06
N THR A 348 22.21 14.59 -3.83
CA THR A 348 23.49 15.20 -3.45
C THR A 348 23.67 16.63 -3.96
N GLY A 349 22.84 17.05 -4.92
CA GLY A 349 23.01 18.32 -5.64
C GLY A 349 24.22 18.34 -6.57
N ARG A 350 24.86 17.18 -6.80
CA ARG A 350 26.04 17.03 -7.66
C ARG A 350 25.69 16.15 -8.85
N ASP A 351 26.18 16.47 -10.03
CA ASP A 351 25.98 15.57 -11.18
C ASP A 351 26.87 14.34 -11.04
N LEU A 352 26.29 13.26 -10.52
CA LEU A 352 26.97 11.99 -10.30
C LEU A 352 26.58 11.01 -11.43
N ARG A 353 27.59 10.45 -12.09
CA ARG A 353 27.45 9.37 -13.08
C ARG A 353 28.26 8.18 -12.59
N VAL A 354 27.58 7.28 -11.87
CA VAL A 354 28.18 6.09 -11.27
C VAL A 354 28.12 4.91 -12.23
N PHE A 355 27.13 4.87 -13.12
CA PHE A 355 26.87 3.74 -13.99
C PHE A 355 27.13 4.07 -15.47
N GLU A 356 27.66 3.08 -16.21
CA GLU A 356 27.71 3.12 -17.67
C GLU A 356 26.31 2.96 -18.30
N ASP A 357 26.13 3.48 -19.51
CA ASP A 357 24.89 3.33 -20.31
C ASP A 357 24.78 1.93 -20.94
N ARG A 358 24.82 0.90 -20.09
CA ARG A 358 24.73 -0.52 -20.45
C ARG A 358 23.78 -1.25 -19.50
N ASP A 359 23.30 -2.41 -19.93
CA ASP A 359 22.54 -3.28 -19.03
C ASP A 359 23.55 -3.99 -18.10
N ALA A 360 23.13 -4.44 -16.92
CA ALA A 360 24.06 -5.01 -15.94
C ALA A 360 23.43 -6.11 -15.07
N ILE A 361 24.28 -6.98 -14.53
CA ILE A 361 23.92 -7.99 -13.52
C ILE A 361 24.68 -7.75 -12.23
N LEU A 362 23.94 -7.62 -11.14
CA LEU A 362 24.45 -7.63 -9.77
C LEU A 362 24.47 -9.07 -9.25
N VAL A 363 25.63 -9.54 -8.81
CA VAL A 363 25.86 -10.85 -8.19
C VAL A 363 26.41 -10.66 -6.79
N VAL A 364 25.83 -11.34 -5.81
CA VAL A 364 26.28 -11.29 -4.41
C VAL A 364 26.41 -12.70 -3.87
N PHE A 365 27.55 -12.97 -3.25
CA PHE A 365 27.87 -14.23 -2.59
C PHE A 365 27.82 -14.06 -1.08
N ASP A 366 27.51 -15.16 -0.39
CA ASP A 366 27.61 -15.31 1.06
C ASP A 366 28.58 -16.44 1.47
N ASP A 367 29.30 -16.98 0.48
CA ASP A 367 30.35 -17.99 0.63
C ASP A 367 31.62 -17.47 -0.09
N ALA A 368 32.70 -17.34 0.68
CA ALA A 368 33.96 -16.79 0.19
C ALA A 368 34.64 -17.67 -0.86
N GLN A 369 34.48 -19.00 -0.77
CA GLN A 369 35.05 -19.94 -1.75
C GLN A 369 34.29 -19.86 -3.08
N ALA A 370 32.96 -19.79 -3.02
CA ALA A 370 32.09 -19.58 -4.17
C ALA A 370 32.43 -18.27 -4.88
N GLN A 371 32.63 -17.20 -4.11
CA GLN A 371 33.08 -15.91 -4.63
C GLN A 371 34.46 -15.99 -5.27
N ALA A 372 35.43 -16.65 -4.63
CA ALA A 372 36.78 -16.80 -5.18
C ALA A 372 36.76 -17.56 -6.51
N ARG A 373 36.00 -18.66 -6.61
CA ARG A 373 35.80 -19.41 -7.87
C ARG A 373 35.19 -18.55 -8.96
N PHE A 374 34.21 -17.72 -8.61
CA PHE A 374 33.61 -16.77 -9.56
C PHE A 374 34.64 -15.73 -10.05
N LEU A 375 35.44 -15.15 -9.16
CA LEU A 375 36.39 -14.10 -9.50
C LEU A 375 37.51 -14.55 -10.43
N VAL A 376 37.96 -15.81 -10.33
CA VAL A 376 39.00 -16.37 -11.22
C VAL A 376 38.44 -16.93 -12.53
N SER A 377 37.12 -16.99 -12.68
CA SER A 377 36.47 -17.47 -13.91
C SER A 377 36.40 -16.39 -14.98
N GLU A 378 36.23 -16.79 -16.24
CA GLU A 378 35.96 -15.84 -17.34
C GLU A 378 34.74 -14.94 -17.08
N LEU A 379 33.74 -15.45 -16.32
CA LEU A 379 32.56 -14.69 -15.92
C LEU A 379 32.89 -13.54 -14.98
N GLY A 380 33.82 -13.75 -14.05
CA GLY A 380 34.28 -12.74 -13.11
C GLY A 380 35.24 -11.71 -13.73
N ALA A 381 35.93 -12.10 -14.81
CA ALA A 381 36.86 -11.25 -15.53
C ALA A 381 36.20 -10.32 -16.56
N GLY A 382 34.97 -10.63 -17.03
CA GLY A 382 34.26 -9.85 -18.05
C GLY A 382 33.64 -8.54 -17.52
N SER A 383 33.87 -7.42 -18.24
CA SER A 383 33.26 -6.07 -18.06
C SER A 383 32.77 -5.71 -16.65
N ARG A 384 33.59 -5.97 -15.62
CA ARG A 384 33.22 -5.73 -14.22
C ARG A 384 33.22 -4.22 -13.96
N ALA A 385 32.10 -3.72 -13.47
CA ALA A 385 32.00 -2.33 -13.05
C ALA A 385 32.92 -2.05 -11.85
N ASN A 386 33.15 -0.78 -11.55
CA ASN A 386 33.86 -0.41 -10.32
C ASN A 386 33.09 -0.92 -9.07
N GLY A 387 33.83 -1.15 -7.98
CA GLY A 387 33.24 -1.62 -6.72
C GLY A 387 32.19 -0.66 -6.15
N THR A 388 32.31 0.64 -6.44
CA THR A 388 31.38 1.67 -5.99
C THR A 388 29.97 1.47 -6.56
N ALA A 389 29.84 1.21 -7.86
CA ALA A 389 28.56 0.99 -8.54
C ALA A 389 27.82 -0.21 -7.95
N ALA A 390 28.53 -1.32 -7.73
CA ALA A 390 27.97 -2.51 -7.08
C ALA A 390 27.51 -2.23 -5.65
N HIS A 391 28.30 -1.49 -4.86
CA HIS A 391 27.94 -1.10 -3.49
C HIS A 391 26.74 -0.16 -3.43
N VAL A 392 26.61 0.77 -4.37
CA VAL A 392 25.45 1.66 -4.48
C VAL A 392 24.17 0.86 -4.71
N LEU A 393 24.15 -0.01 -5.73
CA LEU A 393 22.97 -0.86 -6.01
C LEU A 393 22.64 -1.76 -4.83
N TRP A 394 23.65 -2.39 -4.23
CA TRP A 394 23.44 -3.24 -3.07
C TRP A 394 22.87 -2.45 -1.89
N SER A 395 23.40 -1.27 -1.57
CA SER A 395 22.94 -0.45 -0.45
C SER A 395 21.51 0.07 -0.67
N GLU A 396 21.16 0.40 -1.91
CA GLU A 396 19.87 1.00 -2.25
C GLU A 396 18.79 -0.03 -2.66
N ARG A 397 19.08 -1.33 -2.57
CA ARG A 397 18.18 -2.46 -2.95
C ARG A 397 16.82 -2.48 -2.24
N TYR A 398 16.72 -1.83 -1.08
CA TYR A 398 15.47 -1.75 -0.30
C TYR A 398 14.62 -0.51 -0.63
N PHE A 399 15.02 0.28 -1.63
CA PHE A 399 14.35 1.52 -2.02
C PHE A 399 13.84 1.54 -3.47
N PRO A 400 13.10 0.52 -3.93
CA PRO A 400 12.69 0.41 -5.34
C PRO A 400 11.77 1.54 -5.83
N LEU A 401 11.16 2.33 -4.94
CA LEU A 401 10.24 3.41 -5.29
C LEU A 401 10.90 4.81 -5.29
N LYS A 402 12.22 4.90 -5.08
CA LYS A 402 12.96 6.17 -4.98
C LYS A 402 12.86 7.07 -6.20
N ALA A 403 12.73 6.45 -7.38
CA ALA A 403 12.49 7.14 -8.65
C ALA A 403 11.27 8.05 -8.65
N GLN A 404 10.27 7.80 -7.79
CA GLN A 404 9.13 8.70 -7.63
C GLN A 404 9.57 10.10 -7.18
N ARG A 405 10.76 10.30 -6.59
CA ARG A 405 11.27 11.63 -6.24
C ARG A 405 11.48 12.53 -7.47
N LEU A 406 11.84 11.94 -8.61
CA LEU A 406 12.12 12.64 -9.87
C LEU A 406 10.85 13.15 -10.57
N GLY A 407 9.67 12.70 -10.16
CA GLY A 407 8.40 13.06 -10.79
C GLY A 407 7.22 13.11 -9.82
N PRO A 408 5.99 13.38 -10.28
CA PRO A 408 4.84 13.41 -9.39
C PRO A 408 4.31 12.03 -9.05
N SER A 409 4.63 11.00 -9.84
CA SER A 409 4.20 9.61 -9.63
C SER A 409 5.08 8.60 -10.37
N LEU A 410 5.05 7.36 -9.87
CA LEU A 410 5.68 6.19 -10.47
C LEU A 410 4.59 5.14 -10.72
N LEU A 411 4.57 4.57 -11.93
CA LEU A 411 3.72 3.43 -12.26
C LEU A 411 4.61 2.22 -12.53
N ALA A 412 4.08 1.04 -12.21
CA ALA A 412 4.81 -0.22 -12.32
C ALA A 412 3.92 -1.34 -12.84
N SER A 413 4.48 -2.20 -13.69
CA SER A 413 3.97 -3.55 -13.91
C SER A 413 4.95 -4.51 -13.23
N GLU A 414 4.45 -5.28 -12.26
CA GLU A 414 5.24 -6.25 -11.49
C GLU A 414 4.66 -7.65 -11.72
N VAL A 415 5.49 -8.52 -12.29
CA VAL A 415 5.07 -9.84 -12.77
C VAL A 415 6.11 -10.89 -12.37
N VAL A 416 5.66 -12.12 -12.21
CA VAL A 416 6.50 -13.30 -12.03
C VAL A 416 6.43 -14.11 -13.30
N MET A 417 7.58 -14.54 -13.82
CA MET A 417 7.63 -15.38 -15.01
C MET A 417 8.87 -16.26 -15.03
N ALA A 418 8.81 -17.34 -15.82
CA ALA A 418 9.95 -18.23 -16.02
C ALA A 418 11.14 -17.48 -16.62
N ARG A 419 12.34 -17.77 -16.11
CA ARG A 419 13.63 -17.21 -16.55
C ARG A 419 13.75 -17.09 -18.07
N ARG A 420 13.51 -18.19 -18.80
CA ARG A 420 13.55 -18.26 -20.29
C ARG A 420 12.64 -17.26 -21.03
N GLN A 421 11.60 -16.73 -20.38
CA GLN A 421 10.66 -15.79 -21.00
C GLN A 421 11.03 -14.32 -20.77
N VAL A 422 11.92 -14.03 -19.82
CA VAL A 422 12.27 -12.65 -19.44
C VAL A 422 12.87 -11.87 -20.62
N PRO A 423 13.86 -12.38 -21.38
CA PRO A 423 14.41 -11.63 -22.53
C PRO A 423 13.34 -11.24 -23.57
N ARG A 424 12.41 -12.16 -23.84
CA ARG A 424 11.29 -11.95 -24.77
C ARG A 424 10.30 -10.91 -24.24
N PHE A 425 10.02 -10.92 -22.94
CA PHE A 425 9.17 -9.93 -22.28
C PHE A 425 9.80 -8.55 -22.35
N VAL A 426 11.04 -8.37 -21.87
CA VAL A 426 11.75 -7.08 -21.82
C VAL A 426 11.78 -6.42 -23.20
N ARG A 427 12.18 -7.15 -24.24
CA ARG A 427 12.22 -6.64 -25.62
C ARG A 427 10.84 -6.18 -26.13
N ARG A 428 9.77 -6.89 -25.78
CA ARG A 428 8.39 -6.54 -26.20
C ARG A 428 7.82 -5.41 -25.36
N ALA A 429 8.10 -5.38 -24.07
CA ALA A 429 7.68 -4.34 -23.13
C ALA A 429 8.29 -2.98 -23.51
N ARG A 430 9.61 -2.91 -23.78
CA ARG A 430 10.27 -1.68 -24.24
C ARG A 430 9.64 -1.14 -25.54
N ARG A 431 9.37 -2.01 -26.52
CA ARG A 431 8.70 -1.61 -27.77
C ARG A 431 7.30 -1.06 -27.52
N LEU A 432 6.54 -1.68 -26.61
CA LEU A 432 5.21 -1.21 -26.26
C LEU A 432 5.26 0.14 -25.57
N ALA A 433 6.14 0.33 -24.58
CA ALA A 433 6.28 1.59 -23.85
C ALA A 433 6.72 2.75 -24.75
N ARG A 434 7.63 2.50 -25.71
CA ARG A 434 8.05 3.49 -26.72
C ARG A 434 6.87 4.04 -27.53
N ARG A 435 5.83 3.25 -27.81
CA ARG A 435 4.61 3.74 -28.49
C ARG A 435 3.89 4.82 -27.68
N PHE A 436 3.93 4.71 -26.36
CA PHE A 436 3.40 5.69 -25.40
C PHE A 436 4.43 6.78 -25.05
N GLY A 437 5.50 6.94 -25.85
CA GLY A 437 6.57 7.91 -25.62
C GLY A 437 7.36 7.66 -24.33
N THR A 438 7.28 6.48 -23.74
CA THR A 438 7.78 6.20 -22.38
C THR A 438 8.93 5.21 -22.39
N MET A 439 9.94 5.47 -21.58
CA MET A 439 11.05 4.55 -21.32
C MET A 439 10.73 3.75 -20.06
N LEU A 440 11.02 2.44 -20.08
CA LEU A 440 10.86 1.57 -18.92
C LEU A 440 12.21 1.43 -18.25
N ALA A 441 12.24 1.65 -16.93
CA ALA A 441 13.31 1.18 -16.08
C ALA A 441 12.94 -0.23 -15.59
N ILE A 442 13.79 -1.21 -15.88
CA ILE A 442 13.50 -2.62 -15.62
C ILE A 442 14.53 -3.19 -14.65
N GLU A 443 14.01 -3.79 -13.58
CA GLU A 443 14.76 -4.57 -12.61
C GLU A 443 14.18 -5.99 -12.58
N VAL A 444 15.06 -7.00 -12.54
CA VAL A 444 14.64 -8.40 -12.46
C VAL A 444 15.38 -9.11 -11.34
N LEU A 445 14.64 -9.63 -10.36
CA LEU A 445 15.18 -10.50 -9.32
C LEU A 445 15.12 -11.95 -9.80
N VAL A 446 16.27 -12.62 -9.86
CA VAL A 446 16.36 -14.03 -10.23
C VAL A 446 16.26 -14.88 -8.98
N CYS A 447 15.31 -15.81 -8.96
CA CYS A 447 15.07 -16.71 -7.83
C CYS A 447 15.18 -18.18 -8.26
N ARG A 448 15.37 -19.07 -7.29
CA ARG A 448 15.19 -20.52 -7.44
C ARG A 448 14.17 -21.01 -6.42
N THR A 449 13.34 -21.97 -6.78
CA THR A 449 12.34 -22.55 -5.86
C THR A 449 12.21 -24.05 -6.08
N THR A 450 11.63 -24.72 -5.09
CA THR A 450 11.27 -26.14 -5.15
C THR A 450 9.88 -26.38 -5.76
N GLY A 451 9.16 -25.32 -6.11
CA GLY A 451 7.81 -25.38 -6.65
C GLY A 451 7.73 -25.79 -8.13
N ALA A 452 6.54 -25.65 -8.71
CA ALA A 452 6.27 -25.99 -10.11
C ALA A 452 7.14 -25.18 -11.09
N ASP A 453 7.33 -23.88 -10.82
CA ASP A 453 8.31 -23.04 -11.51
C ASP A 453 9.60 -23.00 -10.69
N ARG A 454 10.58 -23.81 -11.09
CA ARG A 454 11.87 -23.93 -10.37
C ARG A 454 12.74 -22.69 -10.47
N GLU A 455 12.58 -21.88 -11.51
CA GLU A 455 13.41 -20.71 -11.81
C GLU A 455 12.55 -19.47 -12.11
N PRO A 456 11.78 -18.96 -11.14
CA PRO A 456 10.96 -17.79 -11.35
C PRO A 456 11.80 -16.51 -11.26
N CYS A 457 11.44 -15.53 -12.09
CA CYS A 457 11.99 -14.19 -12.04
C CYS A 457 10.89 -13.20 -11.68
N VAL A 458 11.17 -12.31 -10.73
CA VAL A 458 10.31 -11.16 -10.43
C VAL A 458 10.76 -10.02 -11.31
N VAL A 459 9.94 -9.63 -12.28
CA VAL A 459 10.21 -8.54 -13.21
C VAL A 459 9.42 -7.32 -12.78
N MET A 460 10.12 -6.24 -12.44
CA MET A 460 9.55 -4.95 -12.12
C MET A 460 9.87 -3.96 -13.24
N ALA A 461 8.86 -3.62 -14.04
CA ALA A 461 8.96 -2.60 -15.09
C ALA A 461 8.30 -1.31 -14.62
N THR A 462 9.12 -0.32 -14.25
CA THR A 462 8.68 0.99 -13.75
C THR A 462 8.82 2.08 -14.80
N PHE A 463 8.00 3.11 -14.68
CA PHE A 463 8.16 4.34 -15.45
C PHE A 463 7.51 5.52 -14.76
N ARG A 464 8.13 6.69 -14.94
CA ARG A 464 7.67 7.97 -14.39
C ARG A 464 6.41 8.46 -15.09
N CYS A 465 5.54 9.12 -14.33
CA CYS A 465 4.28 9.70 -14.80
C CYS A 465 3.85 10.86 -13.90
N SER A 466 2.79 11.59 -14.27
CA SER A 466 2.21 12.61 -13.38
C SER A 466 0.77 12.32 -13.03
N SER A 467 0.52 11.99 -11.76
CA SER A 467 -0.85 11.94 -11.22
C SER A 467 -1.54 13.30 -11.18
N VAL A 468 -0.80 14.41 -11.36
CA VAL A 468 -1.37 15.77 -11.40
C VAL A 468 -2.03 16.04 -12.74
N HIS A 469 -1.53 15.42 -13.82
CA HIS A 469 -2.10 15.52 -15.16
C HIS A 469 -3.03 14.32 -15.42
N ARG A 470 -4.31 14.47 -15.05
CA ARG A 470 -5.30 13.36 -14.99
C ARG A 470 -5.34 12.48 -16.24
N TRP A 471 -5.28 13.06 -17.44
CA TRP A 471 -5.43 12.33 -18.70
C TRP A 471 -4.16 11.57 -19.09
N ASP A 472 -2.97 12.18 -18.92
CA ASP A 472 -1.68 11.49 -19.07
C ASP A 472 -1.62 10.28 -18.12
N TYR A 473 -1.99 10.48 -16.86
CA TYR A 473 -2.01 9.40 -15.87
C TYR A 473 -2.94 8.25 -16.26
N LEU A 474 -4.17 8.55 -16.71
CA LEU A 474 -5.13 7.52 -17.12
C LEU A 474 -4.64 6.72 -18.34
N LEU A 475 -4.07 7.37 -19.36
CA LEU A 475 -3.49 6.65 -20.51
C LEU A 475 -2.30 5.79 -20.09
N ARG A 476 -1.47 6.26 -19.16
CA ARG A 476 -0.36 5.49 -18.60
C ARG A 476 -0.80 4.31 -17.74
N LEU A 477 -1.93 4.40 -17.06
CA LEU A 477 -2.54 3.24 -16.38
C LEU A 477 -2.93 2.14 -17.39
N VAL A 478 -3.37 2.51 -18.60
CA VAL A 478 -3.63 1.52 -19.68
C VAL A 478 -2.34 0.77 -20.05
N LEU A 479 -1.22 1.48 -20.17
CA LEU A 479 0.08 0.84 -20.45
C LEU A 479 0.44 -0.22 -19.39
N VAL A 480 0.22 0.05 -18.09
CA VAL A 480 0.43 -0.94 -17.02
C VAL A 480 -0.36 -2.23 -17.30
N GLN A 481 -1.64 -2.11 -17.66
CA GLN A 481 -2.50 -3.26 -17.94
C GLN A 481 -2.06 -4.02 -19.21
N LEU A 482 -1.57 -3.31 -20.23
CA LEU A 482 -1.03 -3.93 -21.44
C LEU A 482 0.29 -4.68 -21.19
N LEU A 483 1.16 -4.14 -20.32
CA LEU A 483 2.40 -4.81 -19.88
C LEU A 483 2.08 -6.09 -19.10
N THR A 484 1.15 -6.02 -18.14
CA THR A 484 0.71 -7.20 -17.39
C THR A 484 0.08 -8.24 -18.32
N ARG A 485 -0.76 -7.83 -19.29
CA ARG A 485 -1.29 -8.74 -20.32
C ARG A 485 -0.20 -9.40 -21.15
N LEU A 486 0.84 -8.65 -21.52
CA LEU A 486 1.97 -9.18 -22.28
C LEU A 486 2.70 -10.26 -21.48
N ALA A 487 2.95 -10.06 -20.19
CA ALA A 487 3.56 -11.06 -19.33
C ALA A 487 2.70 -12.34 -19.25
N VAL A 488 1.39 -12.20 -19.04
CA VAL A 488 0.45 -13.33 -18.98
C VAL A 488 0.42 -14.12 -20.29
N ARG A 489 0.46 -13.44 -21.44
CA ARG A 489 0.56 -14.10 -22.76
C ARG A 489 1.87 -14.86 -22.97
N LEU A 490 2.93 -14.50 -22.24
CA LEU A 490 4.21 -15.20 -22.26
C LEU A 490 4.30 -16.30 -21.19
N GLY A 491 3.19 -16.62 -20.52
CA GLY A 491 3.14 -17.65 -19.48
C GLY A 491 3.51 -17.17 -18.08
N GLY A 492 3.69 -15.86 -17.88
CA GLY A 492 3.87 -15.27 -16.54
C GLY A 492 2.54 -15.02 -15.81
N SER A 493 2.63 -14.46 -14.61
CA SER A 493 1.51 -14.00 -13.81
C SER A 493 1.81 -12.65 -13.15
N PRO A 494 0.80 -11.84 -12.80
CA PRO A 494 1.02 -10.73 -11.87
C PRO A 494 1.63 -11.22 -10.55
N TYR A 495 2.49 -10.41 -9.92
CA TYR A 495 3.07 -10.75 -8.62
C TYR A 495 2.00 -10.84 -7.52
N GLY A 496 1.15 -9.80 -7.44
CA GLY A 496 -0.09 -9.81 -6.67
C GLY A 496 -1.29 -9.47 -7.54
N PHE A 497 -2.47 -9.93 -7.14
CA PHE A 497 -3.72 -9.78 -7.88
C PHE A 497 -4.52 -8.56 -7.43
N GLY A 498 -4.82 -8.47 -6.13
CA GLY A 498 -5.66 -7.44 -5.53
C GLY A 498 -6.91 -7.11 -6.33
N ILE A 499 -7.17 -5.82 -6.48
CA ILE A 499 -8.26 -5.30 -7.31
C ILE A 499 -7.77 -5.23 -8.77
N TRP A 500 -6.58 -4.65 -8.99
CA TRP A 500 -6.15 -4.17 -10.30
C TRP A 500 -5.74 -5.28 -11.25
N ASN A 501 -5.20 -6.38 -10.74
CA ASN A 501 -4.76 -7.53 -11.53
C ASN A 501 -5.74 -8.72 -11.45
N SER A 502 -6.88 -8.57 -10.76
CA SER A 502 -7.91 -9.61 -10.64
C SER A 502 -8.35 -10.24 -11.97
N PRO A 503 -8.48 -9.51 -13.10
CA PRO A 503 -8.92 -10.12 -14.36
C PRO A 503 -7.89 -11.06 -15.01
N PHE A 504 -6.62 -10.96 -14.61
CA PHE A 504 -5.55 -11.82 -15.12
C PHE A 504 -5.53 -13.20 -14.46
N LEU A 505 -6.25 -13.38 -13.35
CA LEU A 505 -6.50 -14.70 -12.77
C LEU A 505 -7.68 -15.37 -13.50
N GLY A 506 -7.38 -16.12 -14.56
CA GLY A 506 -8.40 -16.74 -15.41
C GLY A 506 -9.33 -17.72 -14.67
N ARG A 507 -10.60 -17.80 -15.08
CA ARG A 507 -11.61 -18.70 -14.45
C ARG A 507 -11.22 -20.18 -14.51
N SER A 508 -10.55 -20.61 -15.57
CA SER A 508 -10.06 -21.98 -15.76
C SER A 508 -8.72 -22.24 -15.09
N ALA A 509 -8.03 -21.21 -14.57
CA ALA A 509 -6.73 -21.39 -13.95
C ALA A 509 -6.83 -22.33 -12.72
N PRO A 510 -6.01 -23.40 -12.63
CA PRO A 510 -6.05 -24.35 -11.53
C PRO A 510 -5.94 -23.67 -10.16
N ARG A 511 -5.02 -22.70 -10.02
CA ARG A 511 -4.85 -21.88 -8.82
C ARG A 511 -6.15 -21.19 -8.41
N ARG A 512 -6.87 -20.58 -9.36
CA ARG A 512 -8.14 -19.90 -9.08
C ARG A 512 -9.21 -20.88 -8.63
N ARG A 513 -9.36 -22.02 -9.31
CA ARG A 513 -10.35 -23.05 -8.95
C ARG A 513 -10.11 -23.56 -7.53
N ARG A 514 -8.85 -23.84 -7.18
CA ARG A 514 -8.46 -24.22 -5.81
C ARG A 514 -8.82 -23.13 -4.80
N MET A 515 -8.45 -21.87 -5.07
CA MET A 515 -8.77 -20.76 -4.17
C MET A 515 -10.29 -20.54 -4.01
N VAL A 516 -11.08 -20.65 -5.07
CA VAL A 516 -12.55 -20.51 -4.97
C VAL A 516 -13.15 -21.65 -4.15
N ARG A 517 -12.70 -22.90 -4.34
CA ARG A 517 -13.15 -24.03 -3.54
C ARG A 517 -12.84 -23.82 -2.06
N ARG A 518 -11.58 -23.51 -1.74
CA ARG A 518 -11.14 -23.21 -0.37
C ARG A 518 -11.82 -21.99 0.23
N LYS A 519 -12.15 -20.99 -0.59
CA LYS A 519 -12.91 -19.81 -0.14
C LYS A 519 -14.28 -20.19 0.39
N LEU A 520 -14.99 -21.08 -0.30
CA LEU A 520 -16.31 -21.53 0.13
C LEU A 520 -16.24 -22.46 1.34
N GLU A 521 -15.15 -23.21 1.48
CA GLU A 521 -14.88 -24.10 2.63
C GLU A 521 -14.53 -23.29 3.89
N TYR A 522 -13.55 -22.39 3.81
CA TYR A 522 -13.06 -21.63 4.96
C TYR A 522 -13.90 -20.38 5.28
N ASP A 523 -14.61 -19.82 4.31
CA ASP A 523 -15.40 -18.59 4.44
C ASP A 523 -16.77 -18.70 3.72
N PRO A 524 -17.70 -19.50 4.26
CA PRO A 524 -19.01 -19.71 3.66
C PRO A 524 -19.84 -18.42 3.54
N LEU A 525 -19.57 -17.42 4.39
CA LEU A 525 -20.25 -16.11 4.36
C LEU A 525 -19.58 -15.11 3.40
N VAL A 526 -18.41 -15.45 2.86
CA VAL A 526 -17.61 -14.62 1.94
C VAL A 526 -17.33 -13.22 2.54
N ILE A 527 -17.05 -13.16 3.84
CA ILE A 527 -16.77 -11.90 4.55
C ILE A 527 -15.30 -11.48 4.45
N LEU A 528 -14.37 -12.40 4.24
CA LEU A 528 -12.94 -12.11 4.33
C LEU A 528 -12.39 -11.59 2.99
N ASN A 529 -11.83 -10.39 3.03
CA ASN A 529 -11.27 -9.62 1.91
C ASN A 529 -12.04 -9.76 0.57
N PRO A 530 -13.35 -9.45 0.51
CA PRO A 530 -14.14 -9.66 -0.69
C PRO A 530 -13.83 -8.61 -1.78
N ALA A 531 -14.30 -8.88 -2.99
CA ALA A 531 -14.15 -8.02 -4.15
C ALA A 531 -12.68 -7.83 -4.63
N LYS A 532 -11.87 -8.90 -4.58
CA LYS A 532 -10.46 -8.97 -5.02
C LYS A 532 -10.29 -9.95 -6.19
N ALA A 533 -9.31 -10.85 -6.11
CA ALA A 533 -8.98 -11.83 -7.14
C ALA A 533 -10.10 -12.88 -7.36
N LEU A 534 -10.84 -13.27 -6.31
CA LEU A 534 -11.82 -14.36 -6.39
C LEU A 534 -13.21 -13.92 -6.86
N GLY A 535 -13.54 -12.65 -6.73
CA GLY A 535 -14.76 -12.05 -7.27
C GLY A 535 -14.65 -10.54 -7.17
N THR A 536 -15.31 -9.78 -8.05
CA THR A 536 -15.28 -8.32 -8.06
C THR A 536 -16.69 -7.75 -7.85
N ARG A 537 -16.86 -6.92 -6.82
CA ARG A 537 -18.11 -6.20 -6.53
C ARG A 537 -17.80 -4.71 -6.41
N MET A 538 -18.35 -3.91 -7.32
CA MET A 538 -18.25 -2.45 -7.32
C MET A 538 -19.55 -1.79 -6.88
N ARG A 539 -19.44 -0.50 -6.54
CA ARG A 539 -20.48 0.36 -5.99
C ARG A 539 -21.74 0.47 -6.87
N LEU A 540 -21.58 0.44 -8.20
CA LEU A 540 -22.66 0.68 -9.18
C LEU A 540 -23.07 -0.57 -9.98
N GLY A 541 -22.66 -1.78 -9.57
CA GLY A 541 -23.00 -3.02 -10.30
C GLY A 541 -22.30 -3.22 -11.66
N LEU A 542 -21.74 -2.16 -12.27
CA LEU A 542 -20.97 -2.20 -13.51
C LEU A 542 -19.74 -3.14 -13.46
N SER A 543 -19.26 -3.53 -12.27
CA SER A 543 -18.12 -4.46 -12.12
C SER A 543 -18.35 -5.79 -12.79
N ARG A 544 -19.58 -6.31 -12.75
CA ARG A 544 -19.92 -7.60 -13.36
C ARG A 544 -19.70 -7.59 -14.85
N VAL A 545 -19.70 -6.42 -15.49
CA VAL A 545 -19.50 -6.23 -16.93
C VAL A 545 -18.05 -5.83 -17.22
N LEU A 546 -17.53 -4.77 -16.58
CA LEU A 546 -16.19 -4.22 -16.86
C LEU A 546 -15.05 -5.18 -16.48
N PHE A 547 -15.19 -5.93 -15.38
CA PHE A 547 -14.20 -6.89 -14.91
C PHE A 547 -14.62 -8.35 -15.22
N PHE A 548 -15.63 -8.54 -16.07
CA PHE A 548 -15.94 -9.85 -16.62
C PHE A 548 -14.80 -10.30 -17.51
N GLY A 549 -14.15 -11.44 -17.20
CA GLY A 549 -12.97 -11.91 -17.92
C GLY A 549 -13.06 -11.81 -19.45
N PRO A 550 -14.14 -12.29 -20.11
CA PRO A 550 -14.33 -12.10 -21.56
C PRO A 550 -14.38 -10.63 -22.02
N VAL A 551 -15.21 -9.78 -21.41
CA VAL A 551 -15.34 -8.36 -21.77
C VAL A 551 -14.03 -7.61 -21.50
N PHE A 552 -13.39 -7.86 -20.36
CA PHE A 552 -12.10 -7.27 -20.02
C PHE A 552 -11.00 -7.70 -21.00
N ARG A 553 -10.97 -8.98 -21.40
CA ARG A 553 -10.02 -9.48 -22.40
C ARG A 553 -10.25 -8.88 -23.78
N LEU A 554 -11.51 -8.68 -24.18
CA LEU A 554 -11.88 -7.98 -25.40
C LEU A 554 -11.46 -6.50 -25.31
N GLY A 555 -11.77 -5.82 -24.20
CA GLY A 555 -11.36 -4.44 -23.96
C GLY A 555 -9.84 -4.28 -24.03
N LEU A 556 -9.08 -5.15 -23.38
CA LEU A 556 -7.62 -5.15 -23.50
C LEU A 556 -7.11 -5.54 -24.89
N PHE A 557 -7.85 -6.35 -25.66
CA PHE A 557 -7.52 -6.63 -27.05
C PHE A 557 -7.71 -5.38 -27.92
N VAL A 558 -8.84 -4.69 -27.77
CA VAL A 558 -9.13 -3.42 -28.43
C VAL A 558 -8.09 -2.37 -28.04
N LEU A 559 -7.79 -2.20 -26.75
CA LEU A 559 -6.75 -1.27 -26.27
C LEU A 559 -5.37 -1.62 -26.81
N TRP A 560 -5.06 -2.91 -26.98
CA TRP A 560 -3.81 -3.34 -27.58
C TRP A 560 -3.74 -3.02 -29.08
N ALA A 561 -4.82 -3.27 -29.82
CA ALA A 561 -4.94 -2.92 -31.24
C ALA A 561 -4.86 -1.39 -31.44
N LEU A 562 -5.51 -0.62 -30.57
CA LEU A 562 -5.48 0.84 -30.54
C LEU A 562 -4.20 1.41 -29.93
N SER A 563 -3.26 0.59 -29.45
CA SER A 563 -2.05 1.08 -28.79
C SER A 563 -1.21 2.08 -29.61
N PRO A 564 -1.15 2.02 -30.96
CA PRO A 564 -0.48 3.07 -31.74
C PRO A 564 -1.19 4.43 -31.62
N VAL A 565 -2.53 4.44 -31.71
CA VAL A 565 -3.35 5.67 -31.61
C VAL A 565 -3.30 6.24 -30.20
N LEU A 566 -3.53 5.39 -29.19
CA LEU A 566 -3.46 5.78 -27.78
C LEU A 566 -2.06 6.28 -27.41
N GLY A 567 -1.02 5.66 -27.97
CA GLY A 567 0.36 6.08 -27.80
C GLY A 567 0.66 7.45 -28.42
N SER A 568 0.13 7.72 -29.62
CA SER A 568 0.20 9.05 -30.24
C SER A 568 -0.52 10.11 -29.41
N LEU A 569 -1.74 9.82 -28.94
CA LEU A 569 -2.47 10.73 -28.05
C LEU A 569 -1.68 11.00 -26.75
N ALA A 570 -1.13 9.95 -26.13
CA ALA A 570 -0.33 10.06 -24.92
C ALA A 570 0.91 10.96 -25.11
N ARG A 571 1.53 10.93 -26.31
CA ARG A 571 2.65 11.83 -26.65
C ARG A 571 2.20 13.29 -26.82
N ILE A 572 1.04 13.52 -27.43
CA ILE A 572 0.48 14.87 -27.65
C ILE A 572 0.12 15.54 -26.31
N ILE A 573 -0.53 14.81 -25.41
CA ILE A 573 -0.98 15.37 -24.12
C ILE A 573 0.10 15.34 -23.04
N GLN A 574 1.31 14.87 -23.38
CA GLN A 574 2.37 14.69 -22.41
C GLN A 574 2.86 16.04 -21.90
N PRO A 575 2.95 16.26 -20.58
CA PRO A 575 3.60 17.45 -20.07
C PRO A 575 5.10 17.45 -20.43
N PRO A 576 5.76 18.63 -20.52
CA PRO A 576 7.20 18.72 -20.75
C PRO A 576 7.98 17.86 -19.76
N ARG A 577 8.91 17.04 -20.26
CA ARG A 577 9.80 16.24 -19.41
C ARG A 577 11.01 17.08 -19.02
N ALA A 578 11.09 17.46 -17.76
CA ALA A 578 12.35 17.83 -17.14
C ALA A 578 12.96 16.59 -16.45
N PRO A 579 14.30 16.53 -16.25
CA PRO A 579 14.92 15.49 -15.43
C PRO A 579 14.24 15.34 -14.07
N ARG A 580 13.83 16.48 -13.49
CA ARG A 580 12.94 16.62 -12.33
C ARG A 580 11.67 17.39 -12.72
N TRP A 581 10.50 16.76 -12.61
CA TRP A 581 9.24 17.42 -13.00
C TRP A 581 8.84 18.46 -11.95
N ARG A 582 8.52 19.68 -12.40
CA ARG A 582 7.94 20.72 -11.54
C ARG A 582 6.49 20.34 -11.19
N VAL A 583 6.14 20.44 -9.92
CA VAL A 583 4.75 20.29 -9.46
C VAL A 583 4.07 21.65 -9.67
N PRO A 584 2.84 21.72 -10.23
CA PRO A 584 2.10 22.98 -10.37
C PRO A 584 1.92 23.68 -9.03
N ASP A 585 2.13 24.99 -9.02
CA ASP A 585 2.29 25.84 -7.84
C ASP A 585 1.04 26.70 -7.59
N PRO A 586 0.35 26.55 -6.45
CA PRO A 586 -0.42 27.64 -5.85
C PRO A 586 0.57 28.52 -5.08
N ALA A 587 0.45 29.85 -5.24
CA ALA A 587 1.33 30.88 -4.67
C ALA A 587 2.08 30.48 -3.38
N GLU A 588 3.36 30.89 -3.24
CA GLU A 588 4.29 30.56 -2.14
C GLU A 588 3.88 31.02 -0.73
N GLU A 589 2.61 31.37 -0.52
CA GLU A 589 2.10 31.83 0.76
C GLU A 589 2.08 30.68 1.79
N GLY A 590 2.63 30.95 2.98
CA GLY A 590 2.52 30.08 4.14
C GLY A 590 3.12 28.67 4.01
N GLY A 591 4.04 28.42 3.06
CA GLY A 591 4.68 27.10 2.88
C GLY A 591 3.85 26.07 2.13
N PHE A 592 2.77 26.50 1.44
CA PHE A 592 1.87 25.63 0.68
C PHE A 592 2.61 24.73 -0.33
N ARG A 593 3.52 25.33 -1.09
CA ARG A 593 4.31 24.65 -2.12
C ARG A 593 5.09 23.46 -1.56
N LEU A 594 5.78 23.64 -0.42
CA LEU A 594 6.55 22.57 0.24
C LEU A 594 5.66 21.37 0.59
N VAL A 595 4.50 21.62 1.20
CA VAL A 595 3.55 20.58 1.60
C VAL A 595 2.97 19.87 0.40
N SER A 596 2.56 20.61 -0.63
CA SER A 596 2.01 20.07 -1.88
C SER A 596 3.03 19.18 -2.61
N GLU A 597 4.26 19.68 -2.81
CA GLU A 597 5.34 18.93 -3.44
C GLU A 597 5.68 17.64 -2.67
N THR A 598 5.83 17.76 -1.34
CA THR A 598 6.17 16.64 -0.48
C THR A 598 5.07 15.57 -0.50
N SER A 599 3.81 16.01 -0.42
CA SER A 599 2.67 15.09 -0.50
C SER A 599 2.61 14.38 -1.85
N VAL A 600 2.84 15.09 -2.95
CA VAL A 600 2.86 14.53 -4.30
C VAL A 600 4.06 13.59 -4.53
N ARG A 601 5.20 13.77 -3.85
CA ARG A 601 6.34 12.84 -3.96
C ARG A 601 6.30 11.68 -2.96
N CYS A 602 5.34 11.67 -2.02
CA CYS A 602 5.15 10.56 -1.09
C CYS A 602 4.59 9.31 -1.79
N THR A 603 5.30 8.19 -1.65
CA THR A 603 4.88 6.87 -2.16
C THR A 603 3.77 6.26 -1.29
N PHE A 604 3.57 6.76 -0.07
CA PHE A 604 2.64 6.20 0.92
C PHE A 604 2.94 4.75 1.34
N CYS A 605 4.16 4.27 1.09
CA CYS A 605 4.64 2.91 1.43
C CYS A 605 4.57 2.55 2.92
N GLY A 606 4.55 3.55 3.81
CA GLY A 606 4.46 3.34 5.25
C GLY A 606 5.80 3.13 5.96
N SER A 607 6.96 3.16 5.27
CA SER A 607 8.27 2.95 5.91
C SER A 607 8.49 3.85 7.15
N CYS A 608 8.02 5.09 7.09
CA CYS A 608 8.10 6.03 8.22
C CYS A 608 7.38 5.55 9.49
N ILE A 609 6.37 4.68 9.39
CA ILE A 609 5.63 4.13 10.54
C ILE A 609 6.52 3.15 11.31
N SER A 610 7.24 2.29 10.58
CA SER A 610 8.07 1.22 11.16
C SER A 610 9.22 1.75 12.02
N THR A 611 9.69 2.97 11.75
CA THR A 611 10.77 3.61 12.53
C THR A 611 10.27 4.73 13.44
N CYS A 612 8.97 5.07 13.43
CA CYS A 612 8.46 6.21 14.18
C CYS A 612 8.37 5.89 15.67
N PRO A 613 9.15 6.56 16.54
CA PRO A 613 9.11 6.26 17.96
C PRO A 613 7.78 6.70 18.60
N ALA A 614 7.20 7.81 18.11
CA ALA A 614 5.87 8.27 18.52
C ALA A 614 4.79 7.23 18.22
N TYR A 615 4.79 6.63 17.02
CA TYR A 615 3.87 5.55 16.69
C TYR A 615 4.05 4.33 17.59
N ARG A 616 5.29 3.99 17.98
CA ARG A 616 5.54 2.85 18.87
C ARG A 616 4.93 3.06 20.27
N LEU A 617 4.89 4.31 20.75
CA LEU A 617 4.22 4.68 22.00
C LEU A 617 2.71 4.76 21.86
N THR A 618 2.23 5.57 20.93
CA THR A 618 0.81 5.92 20.84
C THR A 618 0.00 4.85 20.12
N ARG A 619 0.67 4.00 19.32
CA ARG A 619 0.08 3.09 18.32
C ARG A 619 -0.82 3.80 17.30
N ASP A 620 -0.76 5.12 17.25
CA ASP A 620 -1.65 5.97 16.48
C ASP A 620 -0.98 6.39 15.16
N GLU A 621 -1.54 5.99 14.02
CA GLU A 621 -0.93 6.33 12.74
C GLU A 621 -0.94 7.85 12.48
N LEU A 622 -1.84 8.64 13.09
CA LEU A 622 -1.93 10.09 12.87
C LEU A 622 -0.63 10.85 13.20
N VAL A 623 0.19 10.33 14.12
CA VAL A 623 1.45 10.97 14.52
C VAL A 623 2.57 10.74 13.48
N THR A 624 2.36 9.84 12.53
CA THR A 624 3.38 9.41 11.56
C THR A 624 3.51 10.38 10.40
N GLY A 625 4.68 10.43 9.75
CA GLY A 625 4.90 11.28 8.58
C GLY A 625 3.92 11.03 7.44
N ARG A 626 3.53 9.76 7.21
CA ARG A 626 2.54 9.38 6.20
C ARG A 626 1.17 10.01 6.46
N ALA A 627 0.70 9.95 7.71
CA ALA A 627 -0.60 10.47 8.09
C ALA A 627 -0.62 11.99 8.19
N LYS A 628 0.48 12.62 8.63
CA LYS A 628 0.63 14.08 8.63
C LYS A 628 0.43 14.69 7.24
N LEU A 629 1.04 14.08 6.21
CA LEU A 629 0.81 14.50 4.81
C LEU A 629 -0.64 14.27 4.36
N ARG A 630 -1.34 13.27 4.90
CA ARG A 630 -2.77 13.01 4.64
C ARG A 630 -3.67 14.05 5.28
N LEU A 631 -3.32 14.47 6.49
CA LEU A 631 -3.99 15.53 7.24
C LEU A 631 -3.82 16.87 6.52
N ALA A 632 -2.60 17.20 6.11
CA ALA A 632 -2.33 18.38 5.30
C ALA A 632 -3.11 18.39 3.98
N GLU A 633 -3.17 17.25 3.28
CA GLU A 633 -4.02 17.06 2.10
C GLU A 633 -5.52 17.27 2.37
N ALA A 634 -5.99 17.09 3.60
CA ALA A 634 -7.37 17.34 4.02
C ALA A 634 -7.58 18.84 4.25
N VAL A 635 -6.66 19.48 4.99
CA VAL A 635 -6.65 20.91 5.28
C VAL A 635 -6.64 21.73 4.00
N ILE A 636 -5.73 21.43 3.06
CA ILE A 636 -5.63 22.08 1.75
C ILE A 636 -6.94 22.00 0.96
N ARG A 637 -7.74 20.95 1.17
CA ARG A 637 -9.03 20.76 0.49
C ARG A 637 -10.23 21.38 1.24
N GLY A 638 -9.97 22.13 2.30
CA GLY A 638 -11.01 22.72 3.14
C GLY A 638 -11.83 21.69 3.92
N GLU A 639 -11.27 20.52 4.20
CA GLU A 639 -11.93 19.56 5.09
C GLU A 639 -11.79 20.03 6.55
N GLU A 640 -12.84 19.84 7.35
CA GLU A 640 -12.82 20.10 8.78
C GLU A 640 -12.16 18.94 9.53
N LEU A 641 -11.35 19.28 10.53
CA LEU A 641 -10.69 18.33 11.42
C LEU A 641 -11.40 18.32 12.77
N SER A 642 -11.48 17.16 13.41
CA SER A 642 -11.77 17.08 14.84
C SER A 642 -10.62 17.65 15.68
N ALA A 643 -10.90 18.01 16.94
CA ALA A 643 -9.88 18.49 17.87
C ALA A 643 -8.72 17.48 18.03
N ARG A 644 -9.03 16.18 18.13
CA ARG A 644 -8.04 15.11 18.21
C ARG A 644 -7.18 15.02 16.94
N GLU A 645 -7.80 15.08 15.76
CA GLU A 645 -7.07 15.04 14.48
C GLU A 645 -6.16 16.26 14.29
N ALA A 646 -6.58 17.45 14.76
CA ALA A 646 -5.77 18.66 14.73
C ALA A 646 -4.62 18.62 15.76
N ALA A 647 -4.81 17.98 16.91
CA ALA A 647 -3.80 17.87 17.97
C ALA A 647 -2.77 16.77 17.74
N SER A 648 -3.14 15.66 17.09
CA SER A 648 -2.29 14.48 16.90
C SER A 648 -0.94 14.77 16.22
N PRO A 649 -0.84 15.68 15.23
CA PRO A 649 0.44 15.98 14.59
C PRO A 649 1.50 16.36 15.62
N PHE A 650 1.17 17.24 16.59
CA PHE A 650 2.03 17.79 17.65
C PHE A 650 2.67 16.75 18.58
N GLN A 651 2.30 15.48 18.48
CA GLN A 651 2.93 14.36 19.19
C GLN A 651 4.13 13.81 18.39
N CYS A 652 5.08 14.69 18.06
CA CYS A 652 6.25 14.37 17.24
C CYS A 652 7.55 14.60 18.00
N LEU A 653 8.50 13.66 17.91
CA LEU A 653 9.84 13.85 18.48
C LEU A 653 10.81 14.62 17.58
N GLN A 654 10.41 15.00 16.36
CA GLN A 654 11.26 15.67 15.36
C GLN A 654 12.62 14.97 15.07
N CYS A 655 12.76 13.67 15.41
CA CYS A 655 14.01 12.91 15.33
C CYS A 655 14.58 12.63 13.92
N GLY A 656 13.83 12.88 12.84
CA GLY A 656 14.31 12.68 11.47
C GLY A 656 14.37 11.24 10.96
N LEU A 657 14.17 10.21 11.80
CA LEU A 657 14.21 8.80 11.39
C LEU A 657 13.27 8.48 10.21
N CYS A 658 12.13 9.16 10.12
CA CYS A 658 11.18 8.99 9.03
C CYS A 658 11.71 9.48 7.66
N GLU A 659 12.65 10.44 7.64
CA GLU A 659 13.32 10.95 6.45
C GLU A 659 14.36 9.94 5.95
N GLU A 660 15.11 9.33 6.87
CA GLU A 660 16.16 8.33 6.58
C GLU A 660 15.61 7.07 5.90
N VAL A 661 14.47 6.56 6.37
CA VAL A 661 13.84 5.36 5.80
C VAL A 661 12.85 5.69 4.67
N CYS A 662 12.73 6.96 4.30
CA CYS A 662 11.79 7.39 3.27
C CYS A 662 12.26 6.92 1.90
N GLN A 663 11.40 6.19 1.18
CA GLN A 663 11.69 5.73 -0.19
C GLN A 663 12.13 6.87 -1.11
N THR A 664 11.59 8.07 -0.93
CA THR A 664 11.89 9.25 -1.74
C THR A 664 12.63 10.35 -0.96
N ARG A 665 13.17 10.05 0.23
CA ARG A 665 13.97 10.97 1.08
C ARG A 665 13.35 12.36 1.27
N LEU A 666 12.06 12.39 1.57
CA LEU A 666 11.28 13.64 1.66
C LEU A 666 11.70 14.51 2.85
N PRO A 667 11.60 15.85 2.74
CA PRO A 667 11.87 16.78 3.85
C PRO A 667 10.68 16.84 4.82
N LEU A 668 10.40 15.71 5.48
CA LEU A 668 9.22 15.53 6.33
C LEU A 668 9.24 16.45 7.55
N ARG A 669 10.40 16.76 8.16
CA ARG A 669 10.48 17.65 9.34
C ARG A 669 10.12 19.08 8.99
N GLN A 670 10.71 19.62 7.93
CA GLN A 670 10.38 20.96 7.42
C GLN A 670 8.91 21.05 7.03
N THR A 671 8.42 20.04 6.30
CA THR A 671 7.01 19.97 5.89
C THR A 671 6.08 19.92 7.10
N TYR A 672 6.48 19.19 8.14
CA TYR A 672 5.70 19.02 9.34
C TYR A 672 5.62 20.31 10.17
N ALA A 673 6.71 21.09 10.28
CA ALA A 673 6.69 22.40 10.92
C ALA A 673 5.68 23.37 10.25
N VAL A 674 5.56 23.32 8.92
CA VAL A 674 4.52 24.08 8.19
C VAL A 674 3.12 23.59 8.55
N ILE A 675 2.91 22.27 8.62
CA ILE A 675 1.63 21.68 9.00
C ILE A 675 1.24 22.06 10.43
N GLU A 676 2.16 21.99 11.39
CA GLU A 676 1.92 22.41 12.78
C GLU A 676 1.48 23.87 12.86
N ARG A 677 2.15 24.76 12.11
CA ARG A 677 1.78 26.18 12.05
C ARG A 677 0.36 26.35 11.54
N TRP A 678 0.01 25.74 10.41
CA TRP A 678 -1.36 25.81 9.87
C TRP A 678 -2.42 25.30 10.85
N LEU A 679 -2.11 24.25 11.61
CA LEU A 679 -3.02 23.69 12.59
C LEU A 679 -3.14 24.58 13.83
N ALA A 680 -2.03 25.15 14.31
CA ALA A 680 -2.03 26.08 15.43
C ALA A 680 -2.80 27.36 15.09
N ASP A 681 -2.61 27.92 13.90
CA ASP A 681 -3.32 29.12 13.44
C ASP A 681 -4.84 28.90 13.36
N ARG A 682 -5.26 27.69 12.96
CA ARG A 682 -6.68 27.37 12.74
C ARG A 682 -7.41 26.81 13.97
N HIS A 683 -6.71 26.05 14.82
CA HIS A 683 -7.29 25.27 15.90
C HIS A 683 -6.71 25.59 17.29
N GLY A 684 -5.67 26.44 17.36
CA GLY A 684 -4.90 26.69 18.57
C GLY A 684 -3.86 25.60 18.84
N TYR A 685 -2.84 25.97 19.63
CA TYR A 685 -1.79 25.03 20.04
C TYR A 685 -2.27 24.10 21.17
N PRO A 686 -2.17 22.76 21.03
CA PRO A 686 -2.77 21.80 21.96
C PRO A 686 -1.87 21.50 23.16
N LYS A 687 -1.71 22.47 24.07
CA LYS A 687 -0.78 22.40 25.24
C LYS A 687 -0.88 21.11 26.04
N GLU A 688 -2.10 20.71 26.42
CA GLU A 688 -2.35 19.52 27.25
C GLU A 688 -1.95 18.22 26.54
N THR A 689 -2.25 18.12 25.24
CA THR A 689 -1.92 16.93 24.43
C THR A 689 -0.41 16.78 24.28
N VAL A 690 0.30 17.89 24.13
CA VAL A 690 1.76 17.91 24.04
C VAL A 690 2.38 17.53 25.39
N ALA A 691 1.93 18.13 26.50
CA ALA A 691 2.42 17.80 27.84
C ALA A 691 2.26 16.30 28.16
N ALA A 692 1.07 15.74 27.91
CA ALA A 692 0.83 14.32 28.11
C ALA A 692 1.71 13.41 27.23
N PHE A 693 2.01 13.83 26.00
CA PHE A 693 2.91 13.08 25.12
C PHE A 693 4.37 13.16 25.58
N VAL A 694 4.83 14.31 26.06
CA VAL A 694 6.17 14.49 26.63
C VAL A 694 6.36 13.60 27.85
N ASP A 695 5.40 13.61 28.79
CA ASP A 695 5.43 12.74 29.97
C ASP A 695 5.50 11.25 29.59
N LEU A 696 4.69 10.84 28.61
CA LEU A 696 4.71 9.47 28.10
C LEU A 696 6.08 9.12 27.48
N ALA A 697 6.67 10.05 26.73
CA ALA A 697 7.98 9.85 26.12
C ALA A 697 9.10 9.74 27.17
N GLN A 698 9.04 10.57 28.22
CA GLN A 698 9.98 10.52 29.34
C GLN A 698 9.89 9.19 30.12
N LYS A 699 8.67 8.72 30.43
CA LYS A 699 8.45 7.43 31.10
C LYS A 699 9.03 6.24 30.35
N HIS A 700 9.15 6.33 29.02
CA HIS A 700 9.67 5.27 28.17
C HIS A 700 11.09 5.53 27.62
N ARG A 701 11.82 6.50 28.20
CA ARG A 701 13.16 6.92 27.75
C ARG A 701 14.15 5.77 27.51
N ALA A 702 14.29 4.86 28.47
CA ALA A 702 15.23 3.74 28.36
C ALA A 702 14.92 2.83 27.15
N ARG A 703 13.64 2.61 26.84
CA ARG A 703 13.21 1.82 25.68
C ARG A 703 13.53 2.50 24.36
N PHE A 704 13.57 3.84 24.33
CA PHE A 704 13.95 4.57 23.11
C PHE A 704 15.43 4.47 22.79
N MET A 705 16.29 4.60 23.81
CA MET A 705 17.74 4.43 23.65
C MET A 705 18.06 3.04 23.09
N ASP A 706 17.51 1.99 23.69
CA ASP A 706 17.77 0.60 23.27
C ASP A 706 17.18 0.25 21.89
N ALA A 707 16.01 0.81 21.56
CA ALA A 707 15.31 0.48 20.31
C ALA A 707 15.74 1.34 19.11
N PHE A 708 16.18 2.58 19.31
CA PHE A 708 16.40 3.55 18.22
C PHE A 708 17.75 4.30 18.28
N GLY A 709 18.55 4.11 19.34
CA GLY A 709 19.86 4.77 19.46
C GLY A 709 19.78 6.31 19.57
N LEU A 710 18.63 6.86 19.94
CA LEU A 710 18.40 8.30 20.00
C LEU A 710 18.81 8.87 21.36
N LEU A 711 19.97 9.53 21.45
CA LEU A 711 20.24 10.50 22.52
C LEU A 711 19.17 11.60 22.43
N GLN A 712 18.42 11.86 23.50
CA GLN A 712 17.34 12.86 23.45
C GLN A 712 17.89 14.24 23.07
N PRO A 713 17.19 15.04 22.24
CA PRO A 713 17.38 16.48 22.28
C PRO A 713 16.98 16.97 23.68
N GLU A 714 17.68 17.99 24.19
CA GLU A 714 17.22 18.72 25.38
C GLU A 714 15.86 19.32 25.04
N TRP A 715 14.80 18.72 25.59
CA TRP A 715 13.47 19.31 25.57
C TRP A 715 13.55 20.57 26.42
N PRO A 716 13.04 21.73 25.97
CA PRO A 716 12.94 22.89 26.84
C PRO A 716 12.11 22.44 28.05
N GLY A 717 12.78 22.33 29.20
CA GLY A 717 12.13 22.10 30.47
C GLY A 717 11.10 23.20 30.66
N GLY A 718 9.90 22.81 31.07
CA GLY A 718 8.79 23.74 31.21
C GLY A 718 9.18 24.91 32.10
N GLU A 719 9.29 26.09 31.49
CA GLU A 719 8.99 27.42 32.08
C GLU A 719 9.23 28.55 31.06
N GLU A 720 10.07 28.34 30.05
CA GLU A 720 10.36 29.38 29.05
C GLU A 720 9.88 28.99 27.64
N THR A 721 8.60 29.27 27.35
CA THR A 721 8.12 29.78 26.05
C THR A 721 6.63 30.08 26.15
N LYS A 722 6.32 31.35 26.44
CA LYS A 722 5.00 31.96 26.20
C LYS A 722 4.87 32.34 24.74
#